data_AF-A0A8A4TU63-F1
#
_entry.id   AF-A0A8A4TU63-F1
#
_cell.length_a   1.000
_cell.length_b   1.000
_cell.length_c   1.000
_cell.angle_alpha   90.00
_cell.angle_beta   90.00
_cell.angle_gamma   90.00
#
_symmetry.space_group_name_H-M   'P 1'
#
loop_
_entity.id
_entity.type
_entity.pdbx_description
1 polymer ?
#
loop_
_entity_poly.entity_id
_entity_poly.type
_entity_poly.pdbx_seq_one_letter_code
_entity_poly.pdbx_strand_id
1 'polypeptide(L)'
;MTPRRLGPVLLFVLASIAIAPAQPAVEEGASRDSSEPARRLHLRWVLTEPPSGEPARAEADLILAIEGPALPATSGWALFFNFPLVVDPLPKGSPVQVHHVNGDLWRIQPKAGWKSKRLPNPLKISLRFEGSAVNRSMAPNGFYLREQVRDTFRTTPVTLELPSHVDTRSMQRAAEDVVPPETAETRYRFNQEAARALVKMPKSGAASHLVLPTPRRQRVGKGSVVLESGSRIGFHPDFAAEARFLKEALRSHFAIEARLVEAGRPDGATVWLNRGELSDLAGEQGVRAEGYRLTVRPKDGVRIDAETAAGAFYGIQSLLALAEPLAYRTKGRSLDLPEVDILDVPRFAYRGMHLDVARNFHGVASVKKVLDLMAFYKLNRLHFHLTDDEGWRLEIPGLPELTSFGAFRGAGDGELPPSFGSGPERIGGFYSAADMIEMLRYATRRHIEVIPEIDLPGHARAAIAAMKHRNRRAEGADQKRAPGLLADPHARLSLHDPADTSRYRSVQGWRDNVLCVCREDTFLFIDKIVETLVGMYREADAPLRTIHAGGDEVPKGAWLDSPDCQAFLKAHGIQDKNPQDRLFSIFFERLHRRLAERGIRLAGWEESALITREGGHEGGHADKPNPLLLDPPIQAYVWNDVPGWGREDTAYRLANAGAEVVLCSAPHLYFDLAYQKDFQEPGYYWAGYVDTYKVFRFAPENLFASATHDRMGQPIDPARYTHAARLTAEGAKRVLGIQGQLWTETVADTEALEYMLFPKLLGLAERAWAARPSWEMAKPSASREGQVARDWGAFADRLGRRELPRLDHLFGGVAYRIPLPGARIERGVLKANVRYPGLDLRYTEDGSEPTPSSQAYKGPVSVTGEVIRLRSFSGNGRASRTTVVRGARESGGAPGKGD
;
A
#
# COMPACT_ATOMS: atom_id res chain seq x y z
N MET A 1 27.60 20.86 -66.74
CA MET A 1 28.02 19.47 -66.49
C MET A 1 26.91 18.74 -65.75
N THR A 2 26.17 17.92 -66.48
CA THR A 2 25.33 16.81 -65.99
C THR A 2 26.19 15.69 -65.38
N PRO A 3 25.63 14.64 -64.75
CA PRO A 3 24.26 14.44 -64.25
C PRO A 3 24.11 13.73 -62.87
N ARG A 4 22.92 13.89 -62.26
CA ARG A 4 21.95 12.89 -61.70
C ARG A 4 22.47 11.65 -60.89
N ARG A 5 21.82 11.19 -59.80
CA ARG A 5 20.58 10.36 -59.78
C ARG A 5 20.20 9.99 -58.31
N LEU A 6 18.93 10.16 -57.86
CA LEU A 6 17.85 9.16 -57.62
C LEU A 6 17.64 8.74 -56.14
N GLY A 7 16.41 8.96 -55.60
CA GLY A 7 15.84 8.28 -54.39
C GLY A 7 15.40 6.83 -54.70
N PRO A 8 14.63 6.06 -53.87
CA PRO A 8 13.43 6.41 -53.04
C PRO A 8 13.46 5.81 -51.58
N VAL A 9 12.63 6.18 -50.59
CA VAL A 9 11.20 5.88 -50.27
C VAL A 9 10.86 4.39 -49.95
N LEU A 10 10.30 4.18 -48.74
CA LEU A 10 9.22 3.25 -48.30
C LEU A 10 9.50 1.99 -47.42
N LEU A 11 8.94 2.07 -46.20
CA LEU A 11 8.27 1.09 -45.31
C LEU A 11 8.79 -0.36 -45.19
N PHE A 12 9.03 -0.81 -43.95
CA PHE A 12 8.10 -1.72 -43.26
C PHE A 12 8.30 -1.72 -41.72
N VAL A 13 7.16 -1.75 -41.04
CA VAL A 13 6.92 -1.93 -39.60
C VAL A 13 7.37 -3.32 -39.17
N LEU A 14 8.12 -3.45 -38.07
CA LEU A 14 8.18 -4.69 -37.29
C LEU A 14 8.21 -4.37 -35.80
N ALA A 15 7.29 -5.03 -35.11
CA ALA A 15 6.99 -4.95 -33.70
C ALA A 15 8.23 -5.14 -32.81
N SER A 16 8.44 -4.20 -31.87
CA SER A 16 9.24 -4.45 -30.68
C SER A 16 8.46 -5.40 -29.77
N ILE A 17 8.66 -6.70 -29.96
CA ILE A 17 8.43 -7.69 -28.92
C ILE A 17 9.48 -7.41 -27.85
N ALA A 18 9.05 -6.90 -26.69
CA ALA A 18 9.86 -6.90 -25.49
C ALA A 18 10.07 -8.37 -25.09
N ILE A 19 11.17 -8.95 -25.58
CA ILE A 19 11.73 -10.17 -25.04
C ILE A 19 12.14 -9.83 -23.61
N ALA A 20 11.64 -10.62 -22.65
CA ALA A 20 12.07 -10.58 -21.26
C ALA A 20 13.61 -10.50 -21.18
N PRO A 21 14.20 -9.77 -20.21
CA PRO A 21 15.65 -9.77 -20.09
C PRO A 21 16.10 -11.22 -19.88
N ALA A 22 16.84 -11.74 -20.85
CA ALA A 22 17.56 -12.97 -20.70
C ALA A 22 18.46 -12.83 -19.46
N GLN A 23 18.35 -13.81 -18.58
CA GLN A 23 19.24 -13.97 -17.43
C GLN A 23 20.69 -13.83 -17.93
N PRO A 24 21.56 -13.05 -17.25
CA PRO A 24 22.97 -13.10 -17.56
C PRO A 24 23.45 -14.53 -17.30
N ALA A 25 24.03 -15.15 -18.33
CA ALA A 25 24.71 -16.42 -18.19
C ALA A 25 25.77 -16.28 -17.10
N VAL A 26 25.58 -17.02 -16.00
CA VAL A 26 26.60 -17.21 -14.98
C VAL A 26 27.73 -17.96 -15.67
N GLU A 27 28.89 -17.32 -15.81
CA GLU A 27 30.13 -18.04 -16.09
C GLU A 27 30.37 -19.00 -14.93
N GLU A 28 30.14 -20.29 -15.21
CA GLU A 28 30.46 -21.39 -14.31
C GLU A 28 31.96 -21.42 -14.04
N GLY A 29 32.37 -20.86 -12.90
CA GLY A 29 33.60 -21.26 -12.24
C GLY A 29 33.48 -22.74 -11.86
N ALA A 30 34.04 -23.60 -12.70
CA ALA A 30 33.99 -25.05 -12.54
C ALA A 30 34.60 -25.50 -11.20
N SER A 31 33.74 -25.83 -10.24
CA SER A 31 34.06 -26.76 -9.16
C SER A 31 33.56 -28.14 -9.59
N ARG A 32 34.47 -28.98 -10.07
CA ARG A 32 34.23 -30.41 -10.29
C ARG A 32 34.03 -31.07 -8.93
N ASP A 33 32.81 -31.52 -8.63
CA ASP A 33 32.48 -32.83 -8.01
C ASP A 33 31.04 -32.83 -7.46
N SER A 34 30.05 -33.31 -8.24
CA SER A 34 28.88 -34.02 -7.70
C SER A 34 28.09 -34.72 -8.82
N SER A 35 28.31 -36.02 -8.98
CA SER A 35 27.53 -36.91 -9.87
C SER A 35 26.20 -37.38 -9.25
N GLU A 36 25.60 -36.61 -8.34
CA GLU A 36 24.31 -36.98 -7.75
C GLU A 36 23.14 -36.58 -8.68
N PRO A 37 22.14 -37.45 -8.89
CA PRO A 37 20.96 -37.08 -9.67
C PRO A 37 20.24 -35.91 -9.01
N ALA A 38 19.92 -34.88 -9.78
CA ALA A 38 19.18 -33.73 -9.28
C ALA A 38 17.79 -34.15 -8.76
N ARG A 39 17.49 -33.78 -7.51
CA ARG A 39 16.17 -33.99 -6.90
C ARG A 39 15.21 -32.90 -7.35
N ARG A 40 14.04 -33.28 -7.86
CA ARG A 40 12.95 -32.34 -8.15
C ARG A 40 11.87 -32.46 -7.07
N LEU A 41 11.39 -31.32 -6.61
CA LEU A 41 10.44 -31.22 -5.51
C LEU A 41 9.17 -30.54 -6.03
N HIS A 42 8.04 -31.22 -5.90
CA HIS A 42 6.72 -30.69 -6.22
C HIS A 42 5.94 -30.54 -4.92
N LEU A 43 5.59 -29.31 -4.57
CA LEU A 43 4.88 -29.02 -3.33
C LEU A 43 3.51 -28.43 -3.65
N ARG A 44 2.47 -29.00 -3.05
CA ARG A 44 1.08 -28.53 -3.21
C ARG A 44 0.45 -28.21 -1.86
N TRP A 45 -0.31 -27.13 -1.79
CA TRP A 45 -1.12 -26.74 -0.63
C TRP A 45 -2.58 -27.05 -0.85
N VAL A 46 -3.23 -27.65 0.16
CA VAL A 46 -4.67 -27.96 0.13
C VAL A 46 -5.29 -27.61 1.48
N LEU A 47 -6.23 -26.67 1.50
CA LEU A 47 -7.05 -26.44 2.69
C LEU A 47 -7.99 -27.63 2.91
N THR A 48 -7.93 -28.24 4.09
CA THR A 48 -8.69 -29.45 4.41
C THR A 48 -9.87 -29.16 5.32
N GLU A 49 -9.69 -28.31 6.33
CA GLU A 49 -10.74 -27.94 7.28
C GLU A 49 -10.82 -26.42 7.46
N PRO A 50 -12.03 -25.84 7.50
CA PRO A 50 -12.20 -24.43 7.81
C PRO A 50 -11.83 -24.13 9.28
N PRO A 51 -11.60 -22.85 9.64
CA PRO A 51 -11.31 -22.50 11.02
C PRO A 51 -12.45 -22.88 11.97
N SER A 52 -12.11 -23.52 13.09
CA SER A 52 -13.06 -23.88 14.16
C SER A 52 -12.44 -23.76 15.56
N GLY A 53 -13.28 -23.64 16.58
CA GLY A 53 -12.88 -23.52 17.99
C GLY A 53 -12.49 -22.10 18.43
N GLU A 54 -12.06 -21.97 19.69
CA GLU A 54 -11.58 -20.73 20.29
C GLU A 54 -10.24 -20.97 21.00
N PRO A 55 -9.12 -20.34 20.56
CA PRO A 55 -8.99 -19.55 19.32
C PRO A 55 -9.23 -20.38 18.06
N ALA A 56 -9.71 -19.74 17.00
CA ALA A 56 -10.03 -20.40 15.74
C ALA A 56 -8.79 -21.07 15.11
N ARG A 57 -8.93 -22.32 14.67
CA ARG A 57 -7.87 -23.13 14.07
C ARG A 57 -8.33 -23.75 12.75
N ALA A 58 -7.59 -23.52 11.67
CA ALA A 58 -7.80 -24.16 10.37
C ALA A 58 -6.79 -25.28 10.14
N GLU A 59 -7.09 -26.18 9.20
CA GLU A 59 -6.17 -27.25 8.79
C GLU A 59 -5.92 -27.24 7.29
N ALA A 60 -4.69 -27.57 6.91
CA ALA A 60 -4.28 -27.74 5.53
C ALA A 60 -3.19 -28.80 5.39
N ASP A 61 -3.12 -29.41 4.22
CA ASP A 61 -2.07 -30.34 3.85
C ASP A 61 -1.03 -29.67 2.95
N LEU A 62 0.24 -29.80 3.33
CA LEU A 62 1.37 -29.69 2.42
C LEU A 62 1.71 -31.08 1.88
N ILE A 63 1.64 -31.24 0.57
CA ILE A 63 1.91 -32.51 -0.12
C ILE A 63 3.20 -32.34 -0.90
N LEU A 64 4.28 -32.91 -0.39
CA LEU A 64 5.61 -32.88 -1.00
C LEU A 64 5.86 -34.18 -1.78
N ALA A 65 5.81 -34.11 -3.10
CA ALA A 65 6.26 -35.18 -3.97
C ALA A 65 7.73 -34.97 -4.36
N ILE A 66 8.50 -36.06 -4.32
CA ILE A 66 9.94 -36.06 -4.58
C ILE A 66 10.21 -36.94 -5.80
N GLU A 67 10.81 -36.38 -6.84
CA GLU A 67 11.35 -37.13 -7.97
C GLU A 67 12.88 -37.20 -7.86
N GLY A 68 13.44 -38.40 -8.00
CA GLY A 68 14.86 -38.67 -7.79
C GLY A 68 15.18 -39.26 -6.41
N PRO A 69 16.41 -39.06 -5.88
CA PRO A 69 16.82 -39.62 -4.59
C PRO A 69 15.89 -39.20 -3.45
N ALA A 70 15.46 -40.12 -2.58
CA ALA A 70 14.59 -39.78 -1.45
C ALA A 70 15.29 -38.86 -0.43
N LEU A 71 14.52 -38.06 0.32
CA LEU A 71 15.02 -37.39 1.51
C LEU A 71 15.27 -38.43 2.62
N PRO A 72 16.40 -38.36 3.35
CA PRO A 72 16.65 -39.29 4.44
C PRO A 72 15.62 -39.07 5.57
N ALA A 73 15.21 -40.16 6.22
CA ALA A 73 14.31 -40.09 7.38
C ALA A 73 15.02 -39.65 8.67
N THR A 74 16.34 -39.43 8.60
CA THR A 74 17.22 -38.94 9.66
C THR A 74 17.58 -37.46 9.44
N SER A 75 18.33 -36.86 10.36
CA SER A 75 18.84 -35.48 10.26
C SER A 75 19.68 -35.21 9.00
N GLY A 76 19.94 -33.93 8.74
CA GLY A 76 20.75 -33.48 7.60
C GLY A 76 19.98 -32.67 6.57
N TRP A 77 18.69 -32.39 6.80
CA TRP A 77 17.92 -31.46 5.97
C TRP A 77 16.80 -30.76 6.75
N ALA A 78 16.38 -29.61 6.25
CA ALA A 78 15.17 -28.91 6.68
C ALA A 78 14.52 -28.18 5.49
N LEU A 79 13.19 -28.23 5.41
CA LEU A 79 12.37 -27.46 4.48
C LEU A 79 11.91 -26.19 5.19
N PHE A 80 12.43 -25.04 4.79
CA PHE A 80 12.06 -23.73 5.32
C PHE A 80 10.93 -23.12 4.48
N PHE A 81 10.13 -22.27 5.11
CA PHE A 81 9.06 -21.51 4.47
C PHE A 81 8.62 -20.35 5.34
N ASN A 82 8.06 -19.32 4.72
CA ASN A 82 7.43 -18.21 5.41
C ASN A 82 5.92 -18.48 5.56
N PHE A 83 5.38 -18.19 6.73
CA PHE A 83 3.96 -18.31 7.02
C PHE A 83 3.57 -17.36 8.16
N PRO A 84 2.67 -16.38 7.90
CA PRO A 84 2.32 -15.37 8.89
C PRO A 84 1.47 -15.92 10.05
N LEU A 85 0.97 -17.16 9.92
CA LEU A 85 0.09 -17.78 10.92
C LEU A 85 0.88 -18.72 11.84
N VAL A 86 0.42 -18.81 13.10
CA VAL A 86 1.02 -19.68 14.10
C VAL A 86 0.65 -21.14 13.83
N VAL A 87 1.64 -22.01 13.63
CA VAL A 87 1.45 -23.44 13.40
C VAL A 87 1.57 -24.22 14.71
N ASP A 88 0.59 -25.08 14.97
CA ASP A 88 0.61 -26.02 16.10
C ASP A 88 1.64 -27.15 15.86
N PRO A 89 2.17 -27.79 16.92
CA PRO A 89 3.00 -28.97 16.76
C PRO A 89 2.31 -30.07 15.95
N LEU A 90 3.05 -30.71 15.03
CA LEU A 90 2.50 -31.77 14.18
C LEU A 90 2.03 -32.98 15.00
N PRO A 91 1.04 -33.76 14.49
CA PRO A 91 0.55 -34.96 15.16
C PRO A 91 1.66 -35.95 15.53
N LYS A 92 1.50 -36.70 16.64
CA LYS A 92 2.53 -37.61 17.17
C LYS A 92 3.04 -38.64 16.13
N GLY A 93 2.16 -39.08 15.22
CA GLY A 93 2.47 -40.04 14.15
C GLY A 93 3.18 -39.45 12.92
N SER A 94 3.42 -38.14 12.87
CA SER A 94 4.14 -37.50 11.77
C SER A 94 5.62 -37.93 11.76
N PRO A 95 6.21 -38.27 10.59
CA PRO A 95 7.63 -38.58 10.46
C PRO A 95 8.52 -37.33 10.55
N VAL A 96 7.91 -36.15 10.52
CA VAL A 96 8.57 -34.84 10.58
C VAL A 96 8.00 -34.02 11.73
N GLN A 97 8.67 -32.93 12.05
CA GLN A 97 8.28 -31.94 13.05
C GLN A 97 8.42 -30.53 12.46
N VAL A 98 7.54 -29.63 12.89
CA VAL A 98 7.55 -28.22 12.50
C VAL A 98 8.08 -27.36 13.64
N HIS A 99 8.88 -26.35 13.32
CA HIS A 99 9.48 -25.43 14.29
C HIS A 99 9.37 -24.00 13.80
N HIS A 100 8.91 -23.10 14.68
CA HIS A 100 8.99 -21.66 14.47
C HIS A 100 10.45 -21.22 14.65
N VAL A 101 11.00 -20.52 13.65
CA VAL A 101 12.38 -20.00 13.72
C VAL A 101 12.37 -18.64 14.40
N ASN A 102 11.80 -17.63 13.75
CA ASN A 102 11.55 -16.28 14.26
C ASN A 102 10.69 -15.53 13.21
N GLY A 103 9.99 -14.45 13.59
CA GLY A 103 9.15 -13.69 12.65
C GLY A 103 8.09 -14.58 11.98
N ASP A 104 8.02 -14.55 10.65
CA ASP A 104 7.17 -15.43 9.86
C ASP A 104 7.89 -16.71 9.36
N LEU A 105 9.15 -16.95 9.73
CA LEU A 105 9.94 -18.07 9.22
C LEU A 105 9.73 -19.35 10.03
N TRP A 106 9.44 -20.44 9.32
CA TRP A 106 9.25 -21.78 9.86
C TRP A 106 10.17 -22.79 9.18
N ARG A 107 10.39 -23.92 9.84
CA ARG A 107 11.07 -25.07 9.23
C ARG A 107 10.39 -26.38 9.57
N ILE A 108 10.35 -27.28 8.59
CA ILE A 108 10.00 -28.68 8.76
C ILE A 108 11.28 -29.52 8.66
N GLN A 109 11.46 -30.44 9.60
CA GLN A 109 12.62 -31.32 9.63
C GLN A 109 12.24 -32.72 10.14
N PRO A 110 13.06 -33.76 9.89
CA PRO A 110 12.85 -35.10 10.41
C PRO A 110 12.66 -35.13 11.93
N LYS A 111 11.74 -35.98 12.39
CA LYS A 111 11.52 -36.21 13.82
C LYS A 111 12.57 -37.18 14.35
N ALA A 112 13.26 -36.78 15.42
CA ALA A 112 14.23 -37.65 16.09
C ALA A 112 13.56 -38.96 16.54
N GLY A 113 14.24 -40.09 16.32
CA GLY A 113 13.75 -41.42 16.73
C GLY A 113 12.63 -42.00 15.87
N TRP A 114 12.39 -41.46 14.65
CA TRP A 114 11.46 -42.06 13.70
C TRP A 114 11.90 -43.49 13.31
N LYS A 115 10.97 -44.45 13.37
CA LYS A 115 11.28 -45.89 13.27
C LYS A 115 11.59 -46.37 11.84
N SER A 116 11.01 -45.75 10.82
CA SER A 116 11.25 -46.16 9.42
C SER A 116 12.50 -45.48 8.87
N LYS A 117 13.28 -46.22 8.08
CA LYS A 117 14.48 -45.69 7.39
C LYS A 117 14.14 -44.78 6.19
N ARG A 118 12.87 -44.73 5.76
CA ARG A 118 12.41 -43.93 4.61
C ARG A 118 11.16 -43.12 4.95
N LEU A 119 11.09 -41.92 4.38
CA LEU A 119 9.89 -41.09 4.40
C LEU A 119 8.89 -41.57 3.33
N PRO A 120 7.57 -41.42 3.56
CA PRO A 120 6.57 -41.59 2.52
C PRO A 120 6.82 -40.65 1.32
N ASN A 121 6.44 -41.09 0.12
CA ASN A 121 6.42 -40.26 -1.09
C ASN A 121 5.08 -40.49 -1.84
N PRO A 122 4.20 -39.48 -1.98
CA PRO A 122 4.37 -38.13 -1.46
C PRO A 122 4.37 -38.07 0.07
N LEU A 123 5.15 -37.15 0.63
CA LEU A 123 5.11 -36.82 2.05
C LEU A 123 3.97 -35.84 2.30
N LYS A 124 2.92 -36.30 2.99
CA LYS A 124 1.81 -35.48 3.44
C LYS A 124 2.10 -34.92 4.83
N ILE A 125 1.98 -33.60 4.98
CA ILE A 125 2.24 -32.86 6.21
C ILE A 125 1.00 -32.04 6.52
N SER A 126 0.19 -32.50 7.47
CA SER A 126 -1.02 -31.81 7.90
C SER A 126 -0.67 -30.74 8.93
N LEU A 127 -0.80 -29.48 8.52
CA LEU A 127 -0.60 -28.30 9.37
C LEU A 127 -1.93 -27.89 9.97
N ARG A 128 -1.96 -27.73 11.29
CA ARG A 128 -3.02 -27.03 12.01
C ARG A 128 -2.47 -25.67 12.45
N PHE A 129 -3.19 -24.59 12.21
CA PHE A 129 -2.69 -23.23 12.45
C PHE A 129 -3.78 -22.28 12.92
N GLU A 130 -3.37 -21.24 13.65
CA GLU A 130 -4.23 -20.18 14.17
C GLU A 130 -4.79 -19.30 13.06
N GLY A 131 -6.10 -19.03 13.12
CA GLY A 131 -6.81 -18.23 12.13
C GLY A 131 -7.21 -19.04 10.90
N SER A 132 -7.15 -18.39 9.74
CA SER A 132 -7.65 -18.93 8.48
C SER A 132 -6.75 -18.48 7.33
N ALA A 133 -6.69 -19.25 6.26
CA ALA A 133 -6.01 -18.90 5.01
C ALA A 133 -7.05 -18.51 3.95
N VAL A 134 -7.77 -17.40 4.19
CA VAL A 134 -8.94 -17.00 3.38
C VAL A 134 -8.55 -16.68 1.94
N ASN A 135 -7.31 -16.26 1.71
CA ASN A 135 -6.78 -15.98 0.39
C ASN A 135 -5.34 -16.45 0.22
N ARG A 136 -4.85 -16.35 -1.02
CA ARG A 136 -3.52 -16.80 -1.43
C ARG A 136 -2.38 -16.11 -0.69
N SER A 137 -2.58 -14.89 -0.21
CA SER A 137 -1.59 -14.15 0.58
C SER A 137 -1.40 -14.72 1.98
N MET A 138 -2.38 -15.48 2.47
CA MET A 138 -2.35 -16.17 3.75
C MET A 138 -1.99 -17.65 3.63
N ALA A 139 -1.47 -18.10 2.48
CA ALA A 139 -0.88 -19.42 2.32
C ALA A 139 0.63 -19.35 2.61
N PRO A 140 1.27 -20.46 3.04
CA PRO A 140 2.73 -20.47 3.23
C PRO A 140 3.43 -20.24 1.88
N ASN A 141 4.61 -19.62 1.89
CA ASN A 141 5.34 -19.26 0.67
C ASN A 141 6.86 -19.27 0.87
N GLY A 142 7.62 -18.96 -0.19
CA GLY A 142 9.08 -18.88 -0.16
C GLY A 142 9.78 -20.17 0.26
N PHE A 143 9.25 -21.34 -0.13
CA PHE A 143 9.81 -22.61 0.32
C PHE A 143 11.23 -22.83 -0.21
N TYR A 144 12.11 -23.35 0.63
CA TYR A 144 13.42 -23.84 0.21
C TYR A 144 13.91 -24.99 1.08
N LEU A 145 14.53 -25.98 0.43
CA LEU A 145 15.16 -27.10 1.09
C LEU A 145 16.63 -26.75 1.38
N ARG A 146 17.06 -26.86 2.63
CA ARG A 146 18.47 -26.77 3.03
C ARG A 146 18.95 -28.14 3.45
N GLU A 147 19.98 -28.65 2.78
CA GLU A 147 20.56 -29.98 3.01
C GLU A 147 22.02 -29.86 3.39
N GLN A 148 22.45 -30.62 4.39
CA GLN A 148 23.85 -30.75 4.73
C GLN A 148 24.55 -31.62 3.68
N VAL A 149 25.59 -31.08 3.06
CA VAL A 149 26.44 -31.78 2.11
C VAL A 149 27.88 -31.60 2.59
N ARG A 150 28.46 -32.68 3.13
CA ARG A 150 29.76 -32.65 3.84
C ARG A 150 29.71 -31.59 4.96
N ASP A 151 30.61 -30.59 4.92
CA ASP A 151 30.70 -29.50 5.90
C ASP A 151 29.97 -28.22 5.46
N THR A 152 29.19 -28.28 4.37
CA THR A 152 28.46 -27.14 3.82
C THR A 152 26.97 -27.43 3.72
N PHE A 153 26.18 -26.43 3.32
CA PHE A 153 24.77 -26.60 3.04
C PHE A 153 24.47 -26.31 1.57
N ARG A 154 23.71 -27.22 0.94
CA ARG A 154 23.07 -26.99 -0.35
C ARG A 154 21.67 -26.44 -0.11
N THR A 155 21.30 -25.37 -0.80
CA THR A 155 19.97 -24.75 -0.69
C THR A 155 19.27 -24.79 -2.04
N THR A 156 18.04 -25.30 -2.07
CA THR A 156 17.24 -25.50 -3.28
C THR A 156 15.87 -24.84 -3.11
N PRO A 157 15.51 -23.81 -3.91
CA PRO A 157 14.16 -23.26 -3.91
C PRO A 157 13.10 -24.31 -4.26
N VAL A 158 11.92 -24.21 -3.66
CA VAL A 158 10.78 -25.11 -3.91
C VAL A 158 9.55 -24.27 -4.21
N THR A 159 8.94 -24.49 -5.37
CA THR A 159 7.72 -23.78 -5.76
C THR A 159 6.50 -24.43 -5.11
N LEU A 160 5.63 -23.61 -4.52
CA LEU A 160 4.33 -24.04 -4.02
C LEU A 160 3.26 -23.89 -5.10
N GLU A 161 2.54 -24.97 -5.38
CA GLU A 161 1.30 -24.94 -6.14
C GLU A 161 0.11 -24.62 -5.22
N LEU A 162 -0.57 -23.51 -5.51
CA LEU A 162 -1.81 -23.09 -4.84
C LEU A 162 -3.03 -23.52 -5.66
N PRO A 163 -4.16 -23.85 -4.99
CA PRO A 163 -5.39 -24.19 -5.70
C PRO A 163 -5.94 -22.97 -6.46
N SER A 164 -6.51 -23.20 -7.64
CA SER A 164 -7.18 -22.14 -8.41
C SER A 164 -8.52 -21.71 -7.79
N HIS A 165 -9.13 -22.57 -6.98
CA HIS A 165 -10.39 -22.35 -6.28
C HIS A 165 -10.42 -23.14 -4.97
N VAL A 166 -11.18 -22.65 -3.99
CA VAL A 166 -11.38 -23.30 -2.69
C VAL A 166 -12.87 -23.35 -2.34
N ASP A 167 -13.28 -24.27 -1.46
CA ASP A 167 -14.63 -24.26 -0.91
C ASP A 167 -14.87 -22.93 -0.17
N THR A 168 -16.06 -22.34 -0.37
CA THR A 168 -16.47 -21.12 0.33
C THR A 168 -16.38 -21.23 1.85
N ARG A 169 -16.58 -22.42 2.42
CA ARG A 169 -16.41 -22.68 3.86
C ARG A 169 -14.96 -22.49 4.30
N SER A 170 -14.00 -22.87 3.46
CA SER A 170 -12.57 -22.67 3.73
C SER A 170 -12.16 -21.19 3.75
N MET A 171 -13.00 -20.29 3.21
CA MET A 171 -12.79 -18.83 3.28
C MET A 171 -13.41 -18.20 4.53
N GLN A 172 -14.06 -18.97 5.41
CA GLN A 172 -14.56 -18.44 6.67
C GLN A 172 -13.38 -18.06 7.58
N ARG A 173 -13.51 -16.98 8.37
CA ARG A 173 -12.47 -16.56 9.36
C ARG A 173 -12.75 -17.07 10.76
N ALA A 174 -14.03 -17.09 11.14
CA ALA A 174 -14.56 -17.55 12.41
C ALA A 174 -16.06 -17.85 12.24
N ALA A 175 -16.72 -18.43 13.25
CA ALA A 175 -18.13 -18.77 13.18
C ALA A 175 -19.03 -17.53 12.94
N GLU A 176 -18.62 -16.37 13.45
CA GLU A 176 -19.36 -15.09 13.37
C GLU A 176 -19.10 -14.32 12.06
N ASP A 177 -18.21 -14.82 11.20
CA ASP A 177 -17.87 -14.17 9.92
C ASP A 177 -19.00 -14.33 8.90
N VAL A 178 -19.86 -13.31 8.82
CA VAL A 178 -20.98 -13.22 7.89
C VAL A 178 -20.63 -12.47 6.61
N VAL A 179 -19.36 -12.06 6.42
CA VAL A 179 -18.93 -11.46 5.14
C VAL A 179 -19.06 -12.52 4.04
N PRO A 180 -19.91 -12.30 3.03
CA PRO A 180 -20.08 -13.26 1.96
C PRO A 180 -18.85 -13.28 1.05
N PRO A 181 -18.45 -14.44 0.51
CA PRO A 181 -17.52 -14.50 -0.60
C PRO A 181 -18.04 -13.73 -1.81
N GLU A 182 -17.14 -13.07 -2.54
CA GLU A 182 -17.53 -12.30 -3.72
C GLU A 182 -17.84 -13.22 -4.92
N THR A 183 -19.08 -13.20 -5.38
CA THR A 183 -19.58 -14.00 -6.51
C THR A 183 -19.91 -13.14 -7.73
N ALA A 184 -20.10 -13.78 -8.88
CA ALA A 184 -20.56 -13.08 -10.09
C ALA A 184 -21.89 -12.34 -9.85
N GLU A 185 -22.80 -12.94 -9.10
CA GLU A 185 -24.13 -12.38 -8.86
C GLU A 185 -24.11 -11.23 -7.84
N THR A 186 -23.35 -11.35 -6.75
CA THR A 186 -23.19 -10.26 -5.77
C THR A 186 -22.57 -9.02 -6.41
N ARG A 187 -21.51 -9.20 -7.23
CA ARG A 187 -20.97 -8.15 -8.10
C ARG A 187 -22.04 -7.52 -8.99
N TYR A 188 -22.83 -8.37 -9.66
CA TYR A 188 -23.89 -7.89 -10.55
C TYR A 188 -24.89 -6.99 -9.81
N ARG A 189 -25.37 -7.43 -8.65
CA ARG A 189 -26.36 -6.68 -7.85
C ARG A 189 -25.81 -5.33 -7.38
N PHE A 190 -24.60 -5.32 -6.81
CA PHE A 190 -23.95 -4.09 -6.34
C PHE A 190 -23.78 -3.07 -7.48
N ASN A 191 -23.22 -3.50 -8.61
CA ASN A 191 -23.01 -2.63 -9.78
C ASN A 191 -24.34 -2.12 -10.35
N GLN A 192 -25.39 -2.95 -10.32
CA GLN A 192 -26.71 -2.60 -10.83
C GLN A 192 -27.40 -1.53 -9.98
N GLU A 193 -27.20 -1.54 -8.66
CA GLU A 193 -27.74 -0.54 -7.74
C GLU A 193 -27.15 0.85 -8.01
N ALA A 194 -25.81 0.93 -8.12
CA ALA A 194 -25.11 2.16 -8.47
C ALA A 194 -25.57 2.74 -9.82
N ALA A 195 -25.72 1.88 -10.83
CA ALA A 195 -26.21 2.28 -12.14
C ALA A 195 -27.67 2.81 -12.10
N ARG A 196 -28.55 2.17 -11.33
CA ARG A 196 -29.96 2.62 -11.16
C ARG A 196 -30.03 3.95 -10.43
N ALA A 197 -29.17 4.17 -9.45
CA ALA A 197 -29.09 5.43 -8.73
C ALA A 197 -28.66 6.57 -9.68
N LEU A 198 -27.68 6.33 -10.55
CA LEU A 198 -27.19 7.30 -11.52
C LEU A 198 -28.24 7.71 -12.56
N VAL A 199 -29.04 6.77 -13.09
CA VAL A 199 -30.10 7.06 -14.09
C VAL A 199 -31.18 8.01 -13.56
N LYS A 200 -31.40 8.05 -12.25
CA LYS A 200 -32.35 8.97 -11.60
C LYS A 200 -31.83 10.42 -11.51
N MET A 201 -30.61 10.70 -11.96
CA MET A 201 -30.05 12.06 -11.95
C MET A 201 -30.52 12.89 -13.16
N PRO A 202 -30.79 14.19 -12.98
CA PRO A 202 -30.90 15.09 -14.11
C PRO A 202 -29.58 15.09 -14.90
N LYS A 203 -29.66 15.00 -16.24
CA LYS A 203 -28.51 14.93 -17.16
C LYS A 203 -27.49 16.07 -16.99
N SER A 204 -27.84 17.14 -16.28
CA SER A 204 -27.02 18.33 -16.06
C SER A 204 -26.08 18.27 -14.84
N GLY A 205 -26.17 17.27 -13.95
CA GLY A 205 -25.58 17.37 -12.59
C GLY A 205 -24.28 16.61 -12.31
N ALA A 206 -24.05 15.43 -12.89
CA ALA A 206 -22.90 14.57 -12.50
C ALA A 206 -22.12 13.96 -13.67
N ALA A 207 -22.72 13.86 -14.86
CA ALA A 207 -22.05 13.40 -16.08
C ALA A 207 -21.10 14.47 -16.69
N SER A 208 -20.89 15.60 -16.01
CA SER A 208 -20.21 16.80 -16.54
C SER A 208 -18.85 17.10 -15.92
N HIS A 209 -18.47 16.48 -14.80
CA HIS A 209 -17.16 16.72 -14.18
C HIS A 209 -16.06 15.98 -14.95
N LEU A 210 -15.10 16.75 -15.48
CA LEU A 210 -14.04 16.24 -16.36
C LEU A 210 -12.74 15.96 -15.62
N VAL A 211 -12.61 16.52 -14.41
CA VAL A 211 -11.42 16.49 -13.56
C VAL A 211 -11.66 15.57 -12.36
N LEU A 212 -10.62 14.84 -11.96
CA LEU A 212 -10.55 14.14 -10.69
C LEU A 212 -9.29 14.62 -9.92
N PRO A 213 -9.36 14.91 -8.61
CA PRO A 213 -10.55 15.00 -7.75
C PRO A 213 -11.61 16.01 -8.22
N THR A 214 -12.85 15.86 -7.78
CA THR A 214 -13.96 16.75 -8.13
C THR A 214 -13.69 18.17 -7.62
N PRO A 215 -13.69 19.18 -8.51
CA PRO A 215 -13.42 20.56 -8.11
C PRO A 215 -14.62 21.19 -7.37
N ARG A 216 -14.37 22.22 -6.54
CA ARG A 216 -15.44 22.97 -5.85
C ARG A 216 -16.51 23.50 -6.79
N ARG A 217 -16.12 24.03 -7.94
CA ARG A 217 -17.03 24.50 -8.98
C ARG A 217 -16.42 24.23 -10.35
N GLN A 218 -17.22 23.65 -11.25
CA GLN A 218 -16.87 23.50 -12.66
C GLN A 218 -18.07 23.87 -13.53
N ARG A 219 -17.85 24.69 -14.56
CA ARG A 219 -18.78 24.91 -15.66
C ARG A 219 -18.10 24.50 -16.95
N VAL A 220 -18.81 23.75 -17.80
CA VAL A 220 -18.34 23.32 -19.12
C VAL A 220 -19.12 24.09 -20.18
N GLY A 221 -18.39 24.74 -21.10
CA GLY A 221 -18.93 25.45 -22.24
C GLY A 221 -19.12 24.56 -23.46
N LYS A 222 -19.23 25.18 -24.64
CA LYS A 222 -19.38 24.47 -25.93
C LYS A 222 -18.18 24.65 -26.85
N GLY A 223 -17.29 25.61 -26.56
CA GLY A 223 -16.07 25.84 -27.32
C GLY A 223 -14.94 24.91 -26.91
N SER A 224 -13.79 25.08 -27.56
CA SER A 224 -12.55 24.44 -27.18
C SER A 224 -11.34 25.33 -27.51
N VAL A 225 -10.17 24.97 -26.96
CA VAL A 225 -8.88 25.60 -27.22
C VAL A 225 -7.88 24.50 -27.55
N VAL A 226 -7.13 24.67 -28.64
CA VAL A 226 -6.08 23.73 -29.03
C VAL A 226 -4.72 24.25 -28.55
N LEU A 227 -3.99 23.40 -27.83
CA LEU A 227 -2.56 23.59 -27.56
C LEU A 227 -1.76 22.77 -28.57
N GLU A 228 -0.85 23.41 -29.30
CA GLU A 228 0.04 22.75 -30.25
C GLU A 228 1.51 23.18 -30.07
N SER A 229 2.42 22.55 -30.79
CA SER A 229 3.84 22.95 -30.76
C SER A 229 4.00 24.41 -31.22
N GLY A 230 4.77 25.20 -30.46
CA GLY A 230 4.85 26.65 -30.64
C GLY A 230 3.88 27.45 -29.75
N SER A 231 2.92 26.80 -29.09
CA SER A 231 2.10 27.41 -28.02
C SER A 231 2.99 28.14 -27.02
N ARG A 232 2.58 29.35 -26.64
CA ARG A 232 3.29 30.18 -25.67
C ARG A 232 2.67 30.01 -24.29
N ILE A 233 3.47 29.61 -23.32
CA ILE A 233 3.15 29.62 -21.89
C ILE A 233 3.73 30.90 -21.31
N GLY A 234 2.88 31.91 -21.14
CA GLY A 234 3.23 33.07 -20.35
C GLY A 234 3.09 32.75 -18.85
N PHE A 235 4.00 33.26 -18.02
CA PHE A 235 3.92 33.08 -16.56
C PHE A 235 4.37 34.33 -15.78
N HIS A 236 3.78 34.52 -14.61
CA HIS A 236 4.30 35.41 -13.57
C HIS A 236 5.61 34.85 -12.98
N PRO A 237 6.64 35.66 -12.67
CA PRO A 237 7.93 35.17 -12.18
C PRO A 237 7.87 34.17 -11.01
N ASP A 238 6.97 34.39 -10.05
CA ASP A 238 6.76 33.46 -8.92
C ASP A 238 6.34 32.04 -9.32
N PHE A 239 5.87 31.84 -10.56
CA PHE A 239 5.42 30.55 -11.11
C PHE A 239 6.39 29.99 -12.17
N ALA A 240 7.65 30.42 -12.17
CA ALA A 240 8.66 29.96 -13.13
C ALA A 240 8.94 28.45 -13.05
N ALA A 241 8.84 27.85 -11.86
CA ALA A 241 8.99 26.40 -11.70
C ALA A 241 7.78 25.65 -12.29
N GLU A 242 6.58 26.14 -12.02
CA GLU A 242 5.31 25.58 -12.51
C GLU A 242 5.20 25.70 -14.04
N ALA A 243 5.67 26.80 -14.62
CA ALA A 243 5.71 26.97 -16.07
C ALA A 243 6.65 25.95 -16.74
N ARG A 244 7.83 25.70 -16.15
CA ARG A 244 8.76 24.65 -16.60
C ARG A 244 8.15 23.26 -16.45
N PHE A 245 7.45 23.00 -15.35
CA PHE A 245 6.73 21.74 -15.13
C PHE A 245 5.67 21.53 -16.22
N LEU A 246 4.81 22.52 -16.47
CA LEU A 246 3.78 22.42 -17.51
C LEU A 246 4.39 22.17 -18.89
N LYS A 247 5.45 22.91 -19.25
CA LYS A 247 6.17 22.68 -20.51
C LYS A 247 6.65 21.23 -20.63
N GLU A 248 7.27 20.69 -19.59
CA GLU A 248 7.75 19.32 -19.58
C GLU A 248 6.61 18.30 -19.67
N ALA A 249 5.50 18.53 -18.96
CA ALA A 249 4.32 17.69 -19.02
C ALA A 249 3.71 17.67 -20.43
N LEU A 250 3.58 18.83 -21.08
CA LEU A 250 3.09 18.95 -22.45
C LEU A 250 3.99 18.21 -23.45
N ARG A 251 5.31 18.30 -23.28
CA ARG A 251 6.29 17.56 -24.08
C ARG A 251 6.17 16.05 -23.85
N SER A 252 6.24 15.61 -22.61
CA SER A 252 6.30 14.19 -22.25
C SER A 252 5.02 13.42 -22.57
N HIS A 253 3.86 14.02 -22.29
CA HIS A 253 2.56 13.38 -22.50
C HIS A 253 2.00 13.55 -23.90
N PHE A 254 2.26 14.69 -24.57
CA PHE A 254 1.58 15.04 -25.82
C PHE A 254 2.52 15.37 -26.98
N ALA A 255 3.85 15.33 -26.77
CA ALA A 255 4.86 15.75 -27.74
C ALA A 255 4.67 17.20 -28.23
N ILE A 256 4.16 18.08 -27.34
CA ILE A 256 3.96 19.51 -27.61
C ILE A 256 5.19 20.28 -27.13
N GLU A 257 5.93 20.89 -28.07
CA GLU A 257 7.06 21.77 -27.76
C GLU A 257 6.59 23.21 -27.55
N ALA A 258 6.28 23.56 -26.29
CA ALA A 258 5.84 24.89 -25.90
C ALA A 258 7.03 25.86 -25.62
N ARG A 259 6.79 27.15 -25.81
CA ARG A 259 7.76 28.22 -25.50
C ARG A 259 7.35 28.95 -24.22
N LEU A 260 8.30 29.17 -23.32
CA LEU A 260 8.08 29.96 -22.11
C LEU A 260 8.27 31.44 -22.41
N VAL A 261 7.40 32.30 -21.87
CA VAL A 261 7.51 33.76 -21.95
C VAL A 261 7.30 34.34 -20.55
N GLU A 262 8.27 35.08 -20.05
CA GLU A 262 8.20 35.71 -18.73
C GLU A 262 7.51 37.07 -18.82
N ALA A 263 6.64 37.37 -17.83
CA ALA A 263 5.98 38.66 -17.56
C ALA A 263 5.03 39.22 -18.66
N GLY A 264 3.79 39.54 -18.22
CA GLY A 264 2.68 40.02 -19.06
C GLY A 264 1.87 38.90 -19.70
N ARG A 265 0.57 39.09 -19.99
CA ARG A 265 -0.16 38.23 -20.95
C ARG A 265 0.32 38.68 -22.34
N PRO A 266 1.31 38.05 -23.00
CA PRO A 266 1.69 38.50 -24.34
C PRO A 266 0.47 38.42 -25.25
N ASP A 267 0.32 39.38 -26.15
CA ASP A 267 -0.65 39.28 -27.24
C ASP A 267 -0.45 37.94 -27.96
N GLY A 268 -1.45 37.06 -27.81
CA GLY A 268 -1.45 35.68 -28.32
C GLY A 268 -0.75 34.62 -27.46
N ALA A 269 -0.62 34.77 -26.14
CA ALA A 269 -0.32 33.66 -25.23
C ALA A 269 -1.43 32.60 -25.31
N THR A 270 -1.07 31.33 -25.52
CA THR A 270 -2.05 30.23 -25.52
C THR A 270 -2.38 29.78 -24.10
N VAL A 271 -1.41 29.89 -23.18
CA VAL A 271 -1.56 29.60 -21.75
C VAL A 271 -0.97 30.76 -20.92
N TRP A 272 -1.66 31.18 -19.85
CA TRP A 272 -1.21 32.19 -18.91
C TRP A 272 -1.28 31.69 -17.45
N LEU A 273 -0.14 31.65 -16.75
CA LEU A 273 -0.05 31.39 -15.31
C LEU A 273 0.03 32.72 -14.56
N ASN A 274 -1.08 33.17 -13.99
CA ASN A 274 -1.25 34.49 -13.39
C ASN A 274 -1.21 34.45 -11.87
N ARG A 275 -0.41 35.32 -11.25
CA ARG A 275 -0.56 35.62 -9.83
C ARG A 275 -1.72 36.58 -9.62
N GLY A 276 -2.71 36.20 -8.83
CA GLY A 276 -3.89 37.01 -8.58
C GLY A 276 -4.66 36.57 -7.34
N GLU A 277 -5.36 37.51 -6.71
CA GLU A 277 -6.18 37.22 -5.54
C GLU A 277 -7.46 36.45 -5.93
N LEU A 278 -7.82 35.45 -5.12
CA LEU A 278 -9.02 34.65 -5.28
C LEU A 278 -10.03 35.00 -4.19
N SER A 279 -10.67 36.16 -4.31
CA SER A 279 -11.65 36.66 -3.33
C SER A 279 -12.81 35.69 -3.08
N ASP A 280 -13.19 34.89 -4.08
CA ASP A 280 -14.19 33.82 -3.98
C ASP A 280 -13.80 32.74 -2.93
N LEU A 281 -12.52 32.64 -2.56
CA LEU A 281 -11.96 31.66 -1.61
C LEU A 281 -11.55 32.28 -0.26
N ALA A 282 -11.94 33.53 0.03
CA ALA A 282 -11.50 34.24 1.23
C ALA A 282 -11.83 33.52 2.55
N GLY A 283 -12.89 32.70 2.59
CA GLY A 283 -13.30 31.93 3.77
C GLY A 283 -12.54 30.63 4.01
N GLU A 284 -11.70 30.18 3.07
CA GLU A 284 -11.06 28.86 3.08
C GLU A 284 -9.68 28.90 3.80
N GLN A 285 -9.71 29.34 5.07
CA GLN A 285 -8.49 29.48 5.88
C GLN A 285 -7.73 28.16 6.02
N GLY A 286 -6.40 28.21 5.95
CA GLY A 286 -5.52 27.02 6.07
C GLY A 286 -5.30 26.25 4.76
N VAL A 287 -6.20 26.34 3.78
CA VAL A 287 -6.10 25.66 2.48
C VAL A 287 -6.08 26.61 1.27
N ARG A 288 -6.44 27.89 1.45
CA ARG A 288 -6.49 28.92 0.40
C ARG A 288 -5.21 29.02 -0.43
N ALA A 289 -4.04 28.78 0.18
CA ALA A 289 -2.76 28.82 -0.52
C ALA A 289 -2.71 27.86 -1.73
N GLU A 290 -3.45 26.75 -1.68
CA GLU A 290 -3.53 25.75 -2.74
C GLU A 290 -4.69 25.99 -3.72
N GLY A 291 -5.44 27.08 -3.54
CA GLY A 291 -6.58 27.44 -4.38
C GLY A 291 -6.18 28.01 -5.75
N TYR A 292 -7.02 27.77 -6.75
CA TYR A 292 -6.82 28.29 -8.10
C TYR A 292 -8.14 28.50 -8.84
N ARG A 293 -8.07 29.30 -9.91
CA ARG A 293 -9.09 29.35 -10.96
C ARG A 293 -8.48 28.98 -12.29
N LEU A 294 -9.05 27.98 -12.97
CA LEU A 294 -8.67 27.58 -14.32
C LEU A 294 -9.80 27.95 -15.29
N THR A 295 -9.50 28.78 -16.28
CA THR A 295 -10.41 29.12 -17.37
C THR A 295 -9.82 28.72 -18.72
N VAL A 296 -10.59 28.02 -19.54
CA VAL A 296 -10.29 27.70 -20.93
C VAL A 296 -11.38 28.32 -21.78
N ARG A 297 -11.05 29.27 -22.66
CA ARG A 297 -12.03 29.95 -23.53
C ARG A 297 -11.46 30.17 -24.94
N PRO A 298 -12.22 29.94 -26.01
CA PRO A 298 -11.71 30.07 -27.38
C PRO A 298 -11.06 31.43 -27.70
N LYS A 299 -11.63 32.52 -27.17
CA LYS A 299 -11.12 33.89 -27.38
C LYS A 299 -9.94 34.25 -26.48
N ASP A 300 -9.81 33.60 -25.33
CA ASP A 300 -8.85 34.00 -24.29
C ASP A 300 -7.67 33.03 -24.11
N GLY A 301 -7.76 31.82 -24.68
CA GLY A 301 -6.84 30.72 -24.43
C GLY A 301 -7.08 30.06 -23.07
N VAL A 302 -6.01 29.57 -22.46
CA VAL A 302 -5.99 28.97 -21.12
C VAL A 302 -5.42 29.99 -20.12
N ARG A 303 -6.08 30.18 -18.98
CA ARG A 303 -5.59 31.00 -17.87
C ARG A 303 -5.75 30.26 -16.54
N ILE A 304 -4.70 30.28 -15.73
CA ILE A 304 -4.68 29.78 -14.36
C ILE A 304 -4.35 30.96 -13.44
N ASP A 305 -5.30 31.36 -12.60
CA ASP A 305 -5.09 32.35 -11.54
C ASP A 305 -4.84 31.62 -10.21
N ALA A 306 -3.77 32.00 -9.51
CA ALA A 306 -3.46 31.47 -8.18
C ALA A 306 -2.73 32.50 -7.30
N GLU A 307 -2.81 32.32 -5.98
CA GLU A 307 -2.11 33.19 -5.01
C GLU A 307 -0.68 32.72 -4.73
N THR A 308 -0.44 31.40 -4.86
CA THR A 308 0.85 30.76 -4.60
C THR A 308 1.21 29.74 -5.70
N ALA A 309 2.46 29.30 -5.69
CA ALA A 309 2.97 28.28 -6.61
C ALA A 309 2.21 26.95 -6.50
N ALA A 310 1.79 26.54 -5.30
CA ALA A 310 1.02 25.32 -5.10
C ALA A 310 -0.37 25.39 -5.77
N GLY A 311 -1.06 26.52 -5.66
CA GLY A 311 -2.32 26.74 -6.37
C GLY A 311 -2.15 26.69 -7.88
N ALA A 312 -1.12 27.37 -8.41
CA ALA A 312 -0.81 27.33 -9.85
C ALA A 312 -0.51 25.89 -10.32
N PHE A 313 0.24 25.12 -9.52
CA PHE A 313 0.53 23.73 -9.79
C PHE A 313 -0.73 22.86 -9.85
N TYR A 314 -1.65 22.97 -8.89
CA TYR A 314 -2.90 22.19 -8.93
C TYR A 314 -3.82 22.63 -10.07
N GLY A 315 -3.78 23.91 -10.46
CA GLY A 315 -4.40 24.40 -11.69
C GLY A 315 -3.85 23.69 -12.94
N ILE A 316 -2.54 23.48 -13.01
CA ILE A 316 -1.88 22.70 -14.07
C ILE A 316 -2.36 21.25 -14.05
N GLN A 317 -2.43 20.61 -12.88
CA GLN A 317 -2.93 19.22 -12.80
C GLN A 317 -4.36 19.11 -13.32
N SER A 318 -5.23 20.09 -12.99
CA SER A 318 -6.57 20.15 -13.56
C SER A 318 -6.58 20.36 -15.07
N LEU A 319 -5.72 21.22 -15.60
CA LEU A 319 -5.56 21.41 -17.05
C LEU A 319 -5.19 20.10 -17.75
N LEU A 320 -4.22 19.36 -17.19
CA LEU A 320 -3.82 18.05 -17.72
C LEU A 320 -4.94 17.01 -17.59
N ALA A 321 -5.73 17.06 -16.52
CA ALA A 321 -6.89 16.17 -16.32
C ALA A 321 -8.06 16.44 -17.28
N LEU A 322 -8.15 17.63 -17.89
CA LEU A 322 -9.15 17.92 -18.94
C LEU A 322 -8.89 17.14 -20.22
N ALA A 323 -7.63 16.78 -20.51
CA ALA A 323 -7.26 16.03 -21.68
C ALA A 323 -8.05 14.71 -21.77
N GLU A 324 -8.57 14.42 -22.96
CA GLU A 324 -9.20 13.14 -23.25
C GLU A 324 -8.21 11.98 -23.03
N PRO A 325 -8.65 10.82 -22.50
CA PRO A 325 -7.75 9.72 -22.18
C PRO A 325 -6.86 9.27 -23.36
N LEU A 326 -7.42 9.26 -24.57
CA LEU A 326 -6.71 8.83 -25.77
C LEU A 326 -5.56 9.77 -26.17
N ALA A 327 -5.58 11.04 -25.73
CA ALA A 327 -4.50 11.99 -26.01
C ALA A 327 -3.16 11.54 -25.37
N TYR A 328 -3.22 10.86 -24.22
CA TYR A 328 -2.03 10.30 -23.55
C TYR A 328 -1.44 9.09 -24.30
N ARG A 329 -2.21 8.46 -25.20
CA ARG A 329 -1.75 7.36 -26.06
C ARG A 329 -1.11 7.86 -27.35
N THR A 330 -1.78 8.77 -28.05
CA THR A 330 -1.43 9.11 -29.43
C THR A 330 -0.25 10.09 -29.54
N LYS A 331 0.04 10.87 -28.48
CA LYS A 331 1.06 11.92 -28.50
C LYS A 331 0.98 12.80 -29.75
N GLY A 332 -0.23 13.20 -30.12
CA GLY A 332 -0.57 13.77 -31.43
C GLY A 332 0.00 15.14 -31.76
N ARG A 333 0.95 15.69 -30.96
CA ARG A 333 1.54 17.03 -31.07
C ARG A 333 0.55 18.21 -30.97
N SER A 334 -0.72 17.91 -30.70
CA SER A 334 -1.79 18.84 -30.41
C SER A 334 -2.68 18.27 -29.30
N LEU A 335 -3.26 19.16 -28.47
CA LEU A 335 -4.16 18.82 -27.38
C LEU A 335 -5.38 19.74 -27.45
N ASP A 336 -6.55 19.15 -27.71
CA ASP A 336 -7.83 19.86 -27.69
C ASP A 336 -8.40 19.87 -26.27
N LEU A 337 -8.71 21.07 -25.77
CA LEU A 337 -9.19 21.30 -24.41
C LEU A 337 -10.59 21.90 -24.44
N PRO A 338 -11.57 21.32 -23.74
CA PRO A 338 -12.93 21.87 -23.71
C PRO A 338 -12.96 23.22 -22.98
N GLU A 339 -13.87 24.10 -23.41
CA GLU A 339 -14.16 25.35 -22.72
C GLU A 339 -14.63 25.04 -21.29
N VAL A 340 -13.95 25.60 -20.29
CA VAL A 340 -14.28 25.39 -18.87
C VAL A 340 -14.01 26.63 -18.03
N ASP A 341 -14.71 26.74 -16.91
CA ASP A 341 -14.41 27.65 -15.79
C ASP A 341 -14.46 26.85 -14.49
N ILE A 342 -13.29 26.63 -13.90
CA ILE A 342 -13.07 25.87 -12.67
C ILE A 342 -12.57 26.81 -11.59
N LEU A 343 -13.22 26.82 -10.43
CA LEU A 343 -12.70 27.40 -9.20
C LEU A 343 -12.54 26.26 -8.21
N ASP A 344 -11.36 26.13 -7.60
CA ASP A 344 -11.07 24.97 -6.77
C ASP A 344 -10.11 25.26 -5.61
N VAL A 345 -10.24 24.45 -4.55
CA VAL A 345 -9.44 24.47 -3.31
C VAL A 345 -9.65 23.13 -2.58
N PRO A 346 -8.60 22.54 -1.97
CA PRO A 346 -8.77 21.29 -1.23
C PRO A 346 -9.68 21.45 -0.02
N ARG A 347 -10.21 20.33 0.48
CA ARG A 347 -10.88 20.26 1.78
C ARG A 347 -9.90 20.13 2.94
N PHE A 348 -8.82 19.37 2.76
CA PHE A 348 -7.79 19.17 3.79
C PHE A 348 -6.43 19.67 3.34
N ALA A 349 -5.67 20.27 4.26
CA ALA A 349 -4.29 20.68 4.02
C ALA A 349 -3.34 19.47 3.94
N TYR A 350 -3.63 18.39 4.68
CA TYR A 350 -2.89 17.14 4.63
C TYR A 350 -3.62 16.10 3.78
N ARG A 351 -2.99 15.62 2.71
CA ARG A 351 -3.54 14.59 1.80
C ARG A 351 -2.46 13.57 1.49
N GLY A 352 -2.37 12.56 2.35
CA GLY A 352 -1.21 11.68 2.41
C GLY A 352 -1.35 10.35 1.69
N MET A 353 -0.22 9.83 1.26
CA MET A 353 -0.01 8.42 0.91
C MET A 353 1.18 7.91 1.72
N HIS A 354 0.98 6.83 2.47
CA HIS A 354 2.04 6.07 3.12
C HIS A 354 2.52 4.95 2.20
N LEU A 355 3.83 4.81 2.09
CA LEU A 355 4.49 3.75 1.32
C LEU A 355 5.55 3.07 2.17
N ASP A 356 5.28 1.82 2.52
CA ASP A 356 6.27 0.90 3.08
C ASP A 356 7.21 0.41 1.97
N VAL A 357 8.50 0.52 2.23
CA VAL A 357 9.56 -0.09 1.41
C VAL A 357 10.48 -0.98 2.24
N ALA A 358 10.21 -1.09 3.53
CA ALA A 358 10.95 -1.89 4.50
C ALA A 358 10.61 -3.37 4.35
N ARG A 359 9.33 -3.76 4.28
CA ARG A 359 8.95 -5.18 4.16
C ARG A 359 9.33 -5.73 2.78
N ASN A 360 8.93 -5.05 1.70
CA ASN A 360 9.42 -5.33 0.34
C ASN A 360 9.92 -4.06 -0.35
N PHE A 361 11.13 -4.11 -0.90
CA PHE A 361 11.79 -2.93 -1.45
C PHE A 361 11.25 -2.55 -2.83
N HIS A 362 10.97 -1.25 -3.01
CA HIS A 362 10.59 -0.66 -4.28
C HIS A 362 11.64 0.36 -4.74
N GLY A 363 12.17 0.18 -5.95
CA GLY A 363 13.23 1.05 -6.48
C GLY A 363 12.80 2.50 -6.74
N VAL A 364 13.78 3.39 -6.92
CA VAL A 364 13.59 4.84 -7.15
C VAL A 364 12.59 5.15 -8.26
N ALA A 365 12.59 4.38 -9.35
CA ALA A 365 11.67 4.57 -10.47
C ALA A 365 10.21 4.37 -10.05
N SER A 366 9.92 3.33 -9.26
CA SER A 366 8.58 3.04 -8.75
C SER A 366 8.10 4.13 -7.80
N VAL A 367 8.96 4.59 -6.89
CA VAL A 367 8.63 5.70 -5.96
C VAL A 367 8.39 7.00 -6.72
N LYS A 368 9.22 7.34 -7.72
CA LYS A 368 9.00 8.51 -8.58
C LYS A 368 7.68 8.44 -9.34
N LYS A 369 7.30 7.26 -9.82
CA LYS A 369 5.99 7.04 -10.47
C LYS A 369 4.82 7.22 -9.49
N VAL A 370 4.96 6.77 -8.24
CA VAL A 370 3.98 7.06 -7.18
C VAL A 370 3.88 8.56 -6.92
N LEU A 371 5.00 9.29 -6.82
CA LEU A 371 5.00 10.75 -6.67
C LEU A 371 4.34 11.47 -7.86
N ASP A 372 4.58 11.01 -9.09
CA ASP A 372 3.90 11.52 -10.29
C ASP A 372 2.38 11.35 -10.21
N LEU A 373 1.93 10.16 -9.81
CA LEU A 373 0.50 9.85 -9.67
C LEU A 373 -0.15 10.60 -8.51
N MET A 374 0.54 10.72 -7.38
CA MET A 374 0.12 11.55 -6.25
C MET A 374 -0.07 13.00 -6.68
N ALA A 375 0.91 13.56 -7.40
CA ALA A 375 0.87 14.94 -7.87
C ALA A 375 -0.32 15.16 -8.83
N PHE A 376 -0.50 14.26 -9.81
CA PHE A 376 -1.59 14.33 -10.77
C PHE A 376 -2.96 14.34 -10.08
N TYR A 377 -3.13 13.52 -9.03
CA TYR A 377 -4.35 13.43 -8.23
C TYR A 377 -4.33 14.32 -6.97
N LYS A 378 -3.43 15.31 -6.91
CA LYS A 378 -3.36 16.37 -5.89
C LYS A 378 -3.14 15.90 -4.44
N LEU A 379 -2.54 14.73 -4.23
CA LEU A 379 -1.99 14.32 -2.93
C LEU A 379 -0.66 15.04 -2.69
N ASN A 380 -0.39 15.46 -1.45
CA ASN A 380 0.70 16.39 -1.15
C ASN A 380 1.62 15.95 0.01
N ARG A 381 1.43 14.75 0.54
CA ARG A 381 2.29 14.17 1.58
C ARG A 381 2.65 12.73 1.24
N LEU A 382 3.94 12.46 1.10
CA LEU A 382 4.46 11.08 1.06
C LEU A 382 4.97 10.75 2.46
N HIS A 383 4.25 9.90 3.18
CA HIS A 383 4.75 9.29 4.40
C HIS A 383 5.61 8.09 4.01
N PHE A 384 6.93 8.18 4.19
CA PHE A 384 7.88 7.25 3.61
C PHE A 384 8.47 6.33 4.68
N HIS A 385 7.95 5.11 4.75
CA HIS A 385 8.32 4.10 5.73
C HIS A 385 9.57 3.34 5.28
N LEU A 386 10.71 3.80 5.81
CA LEU A 386 12.05 3.44 5.33
C LEU A 386 12.69 2.30 6.11
N THR A 387 12.15 1.93 7.27
CA THR A 387 12.79 0.99 8.19
C THR A 387 11.75 0.17 8.94
N ASP A 388 11.98 -1.13 9.05
CA ASP A 388 11.19 -2.04 9.87
C ASP A 388 12.05 -3.26 10.27
N ASP A 389 11.42 -4.31 10.79
CA ASP A 389 12.06 -5.54 11.23
C ASP A 389 12.78 -6.29 10.11
N GLU A 390 12.21 -6.28 8.90
CA GLU A 390 12.68 -7.04 7.74
C GLU A 390 13.56 -6.23 6.77
N GLY A 391 13.82 -4.95 7.10
CA GLY A 391 14.55 -4.09 6.17
C GLY A 391 14.89 -2.71 6.69
N TRP A 392 16.11 -2.27 6.39
CA TRP A 392 16.54 -0.88 6.49
C TRP A 392 16.88 -0.33 5.10
N ARG A 393 16.24 0.77 4.67
CA ARG A 393 16.21 1.18 3.26
C ARG A 393 16.90 2.49 2.93
N LEU A 394 17.56 3.14 3.89
CA LEU A 394 18.24 4.42 3.66
C LEU A 394 19.72 4.36 4.03
N GLU A 395 20.60 4.81 3.15
CA GLU A 395 22.02 4.95 3.51
C GLU A 395 22.22 6.00 4.62
N ILE A 396 22.89 5.61 5.71
CA ILE A 396 23.32 6.52 6.78
C ILE A 396 24.85 6.55 6.81
N PRO A 397 25.50 7.61 6.28
CA PRO A 397 26.96 7.71 6.28
C PRO A 397 27.54 7.60 7.70
N GLY A 398 28.46 6.65 7.90
CA GLY A 398 29.03 6.30 9.20
C GLY A 398 28.44 5.03 9.83
N LEU A 399 27.27 4.58 9.37
CA LEU A 399 26.60 3.35 9.78
C LEU A 399 26.32 2.43 8.57
N PRO A 400 27.35 2.00 7.82
CA PRO A 400 27.18 1.26 6.57
C PRO A 400 26.49 -0.10 6.76
N GLU A 401 26.55 -0.71 7.95
CA GLU A 401 25.91 -2.00 8.21
C GLU A 401 24.39 -1.95 8.10
N LEU A 402 23.78 -0.77 8.31
CA LEU A 402 22.35 -0.59 8.12
C LEU A 402 21.93 -0.96 6.68
N THR A 403 22.76 -0.65 5.67
CA THR A 403 22.44 -0.97 4.28
C THR A 403 23.25 -2.14 3.70
N SER A 404 24.47 -2.39 4.16
CA SER A 404 25.24 -3.56 3.68
C SER A 404 24.69 -4.88 4.22
N PHE A 405 24.07 -4.85 5.41
CA PHE A 405 23.45 -6.00 6.07
C PHE A 405 21.93 -5.83 6.20
N GLY A 406 21.48 -4.74 6.84
CA GLY A 406 20.06 -4.53 7.19
C GLY A 406 19.13 -4.31 5.98
N ALA A 407 19.66 -4.01 4.79
CA ALA A 407 18.87 -3.86 3.57
C ALA A 407 18.64 -5.17 2.80
N PHE A 408 19.22 -6.29 3.24
CA PHE A 408 19.17 -7.54 2.49
C PHE A 408 18.72 -8.69 3.38
N ARG A 409 18.01 -9.63 2.77
CA ARG A 409 17.57 -10.87 3.40
C ARG A 409 17.83 -12.07 2.50
N GLY A 410 18.08 -13.22 3.11
CA GLY A 410 18.43 -14.46 2.43
C GLY A 410 18.83 -15.54 3.42
N ALA A 411 19.10 -16.75 2.95
CA ALA A 411 19.41 -17.89 3.82
C ALA A 411 20.89 -17.94 4.29
N GLY A 412 21.72 -16.95 3.93
CA GLY A 412 23.13 -16.83 4.31
C GLY A 412 23.37 -16.09 5.63
N ASP A 413 24.63 -16.04 6.05
CA ASP A 413 25.04 -15.50 7.36
C ASP A 413 25.30 -13.97 7.37
N GLY A 414 25.23 -13.32 6.20
CA GLY A 414 25.56 -11.91 5.97
C GLY A 414 24.37 -10.98 5.75
N GLU A 415 23.18 -11.41 6.16
CA GLU A 415 21.90 -10.77 5.84
C GLU A 415 20.83 -11.11 6.90
N LEU A 416 19.69 -10.43 6.82
CA LEU A 416 18.50 -10.78 7.61
C LEU A 416 17.91 -12.13 7.15
N PRO A 417 17.22 -12.87 8.03
CA PRO A 417 16.55 -14.11 7.61
C PRO A 417 15.48 -13.86 6.54
N PRO A 418 15.15 -14.86 5.69
CA PRO A 418 14.07 -14.74 4.72
C PRO A 418 12.73 -14.40 5.39
N SER A 419 11.97 -13.49 4.77
CA SER A 419 10.66 -13.03 5.23
C SER A 419 9.74 -12.80 4.04
N PHE A 420 8.43 -12.97 4.26
CA PHE A 420 7.38 -12.70 3.28
C PHE A 420 7.53 -13.48 1.97
N GLY A 421 8.09 -14.68 2.04
CA GLY A 421 8.24 -15.54 0.88
C GLY A 421 9.40 -15.16 -0.04
N SER A 422 10.37 -14.39 0.45
CA SER A 422 11.57 -13.99 -0.31
C SER A 422 12.39 -15.14 -0.86
N GLY A 423 12.22 -16.34 -0.30
CA GLY A 423 13.02 -17.50 -0.63
C GLY A 423 14.45 -17.38 -0.10
N PRO A 424 15.34 -18.29 -0.52
CA PRO A 424 16.67 -18.42 0.05
C PRO A 424 17.70 -17.45 -0.53
N GLU A 425 17.40 -16.85 -1.67
CA GLU A 425 18.30 -15.94 -2.38
C GLU A 425 18.45 -14.63 -1.61
N ARG A 426 19.64 -14.02 -1.75
CA ARG A 426 19.90 -12.69 -1.21
C ARG A 426 19.13 -11.64 -2.01
N ILE A 427 18.04 -11.15 -1.45
CA ILE A 427 17.22 -10.10 -2.06
C ILE A 427 17.14 -8.87 -1.16
N GLY A 428 16.87 -7.72 -1.75
CA GLY A 428 16.71 -6.47 -1.02
C GLY A 428 17.19 -5.27 -1.82
N GLY A 429 17.39 -4.16 -1.11
CA GLY A 429 17.80 -2.89 -1.69
C GLY A 429 17.60 -1.75 -0.71
N PHE A 430 18.22 -0.62 -1.04
CA PHE A 430 18.16 0.63 -0.28
C PHE A 430 18.36 1.81 -1.22
N TYR A 431 18.04 3.01 -0.74
CA TYR A 431 18.33 4.27 -1.39
C TYR A 431 19.66 4.82 -0.88
N SER A 432 20.57 5.15 -1.80
CA SER A 432 21.74 5.93 -1.45
C SER A 432 21.34 7.34 -0.98
N ALA A 433 22.26 8.05 -0.34
CA ALA A 433 22.03 9.45 0.01
C ALA A 433 21.66 10.30 -1.22
N ALA A 434 22.33 10.04 -2.36
CA ALA A 434 22.04 10.72 -3.62
C ALA A 434 20.64 10.39 -4.16
N ASP A 435 20.20 9.13 -4.06
CA ASP A 435 18.85 8.74 -4.44
C ASP A 435 17.80 9.48 -3.59
N MET A 436 18.00 9.53 -2.28
CA MET A 436 17.08 10.22 -1.36
C MET A 436 17.02 11.72 -1.66
N ILE A 437 18.17 12.39 -1.81
CA ILE A 437 18.24 13.82 -2.14
C ILE A 437 17.53 14.12 -3.47
N GLU A 438 17.74 13.30 -4.51
CA GLU A 438 17.05 13.48 -5.78
C GLU A 438 15.55 13.17 -5.67
N MET A 439 15.13 12.18 -4.89
CA MET A 439 13.71 11.93 -4.62
C MET A 439 13.05 13.12 -3.89
N LEU A 440 13.73 13.72 -2.92
CA LEU A 440 13.27 14.92 -2.22
C LEU A 440 13.11 16.12 -3.15
N ARG A 441 14.10 16.37 -4.01
CA ARG A 441 14.01 17.40 -5.06
C ARG A 441 12.85 17.11 -6.02
N TYR A 442 12.68 15.84 -6.39
CA TYR A 442 11.64 15.39 -7.31
C TYR A 442 10.23 15.56 -6.75
N ALA A 443 10.04 15.25 -5.46
CA ALA A 443 8.79 15.45 -4.72
C ALA A 443 8.49 16.94 -4.51
N THR A 444 9.50 17.74 -4.14
CA THR A 444 9.35 19.19 -3.93
C THR A 444 8.90 19.91 -5.20
N ARG A 445 9.45 19.55 -6.37
CA ARG A 445 8.99 20.06 -7.68
C ARG A 445 7.53 19.70 -8.01
N ARG A 446 6.93 18.78 -7.25
CA ARG A 446 5.54 18.32 -7.37
C ARG A 446 4.65 18.79 -6.24
N HIS A 447 5.15 19.70 -5.40
CA HIS A 447 4.44 20.18 -4.20
C HIS A 447 4.05 19.02 -3.26
N ILE A 448 4.90 17.99 -3.19
CA ILE A 448 4.78 16.87 -2.25
C ILE A 448 5.87 17.01 -1.20
N GLU A 449 5.47 17.11 0.06
CA GLU A 449 6.38 17.01 1.20
C GLU A 449 6.57 15.52 1.54
N VAL A 450 7.83 15.12 1.73
CA VAL A 450 8.20 13.76 2.15
C VAL A 450 8.42 13.79 3.66
N ILE A 451 7.71 12.92 4.37
CA ILE A 451 7.85 12.70 5.81
C ILE A 451 8.59 11.38 5.97
N PRO A 452 9.87 11.38 6.38
CA PRO A 452 10.62 10.15 6.58
C PRO A 452 10.16 9.48 7.87
N GLU A 453 9.91 8.19 7.81
CA GLU A 453 9.67 7.36 8.99
C GLU A 453 10.86 6.46 9.27
N ILE A 454 11.31 6.53 10.53
CA ILE A 454 12.26 5.62 11.14
C ILE A 454 11.53 5.01 12.34
N ASP A 455 11.09 3.77 12.20
CA ASP A 455 10.21 3.12 13.17
C ASP A 455 10.95 2.67 14.43
N LEU A 456 10.50 3.15 15.59
CA LEU A 456 11.11 2.98 16.91
C LEU A 456 10.03 3.08 18.02
N PRO A 457 10.20 2.44 19.19
CA PRO A 457 11.26 1.51 19.56
C PRO A 457 10.94 0.05 19.20
N GLY A 458 9.70 -0.26 18.83
CA GLY A 458 9.33 -1.50 18.13
C GLY A 458 9.80 -1.47 16.68
N HIS A 459 9.50 -2.52 15.91
CA HIS A 459 9.79 -2.55 14.47
C HIS A 459 11.24 -2.22 14.08
N ALA A 460 12.19 -2.45 14.99
CA ALA A 460 13.56 -1.97 14.86
C ALA A 460 14.57 -3.10 14.64
N ARG A 461 14.11 -4.32 14.32
CA ARG A 461 14.97 -5.50 14.26
C ARG A 461 16.09 -5.37 13.21
N ALA A 462 15.83 -4.78 12.05
CA ALA A 462 16.87 -4.57 11.05
C ALA A 462 18.02 -3.70 11.60
N ALA A 463 17.69 -2.63 12.31
CA ALA A 463 18.68 -1.76 12.96
C ALA A 463 19.45 -2.50 14.07
N ILE A 464 18.75 -3.22 14.94
CA ILE A 464 19.35 -4.02 16.03
C ILE A 464 20.33 -5.05 15.45
N ALA A 465 19.90 -5.80 14.43
CA ALA A 465 20.70 -6.85 13.81
C ALA A 465 21.92 -6.27 13.07
N ALA A 466 21.77 -5.15 12.37
CA ALA A 466 22.86 -4.44 11.73
C ALA A 466 23.91 -3.95 12.73
N MET A 467 23.49 -3.36 13.85
CA MET A 467 24.42 -2.90 14.89
C MET A 467 25.09 -4.07 15.63
N LYS A 468 24.37 -5.19 15.84
CA LYS A 468 25.00 -6.45 16.30
C LYS A 468 26.05 -6.96 15.32
N HIS A 469 25.77 -6.90 14.01
CA HIS A 469 26.73 -7.28 12.97
C HIS A 469 27.98 -6.39 12.98
N ARG A 470 27.79 -5.06 13.10
CA ARG A 470 28.87 -4.08 13.26
C ARG A 470 29.78 -4.41 14.45
N ASN A 471 29.18 -4.63 15.62
CA ASN A 471 29.92 -4.89 16.85
C ASN A 471 30.73 -6.21 16.78
N ARG A 472 30.14 -7.29 16.24
CA ARG A 472 30.86 -8.57 16.02
C ARG A 472 32.06 -8.40 15.08
N ARG A 473 31.93 -7.61 14.01
CA ARG A 473 33.06 -7.32 13.11
C ARG A 473 34.15 -6.52 13.81
N ALA A 474 33.80 -5.57 14.66
CA ALA A 474 34.76 -4.79 15.44
C ALA A 474 35.50 -5.63 16.50
N GLU A 475 34.89 -6.71 17.01
CA GLU A 475 35.50 -7.66 17.94
C GLU A 475 36.39 -8.70 17.24
N GLY A 476 36.00 -9.18 16.05
CA GLY A 476 36.75 -10.17 15.26
C GLY A 476 37.85 -9.58 14.37
N ALA A 477 37.77 -8.30 14.02
CA ALA A 477 38.87 -7.58 13.37
C ALA A 477 39.96 -7.33 14.42
N ASP A 478 41.07 -8.04 14.26
CA ASP A 478 42.35 -7.85 14.94
C ASP A 478 42.52 -6.37 15.32
N GLN A 479 42.49 -6.05 16.62
CA GLN A 479 42.63 -4.70 17.21
C GLN A 479 43.85 -3.91 16.65
N LYS A 480 44.72 -4.58 15.90
CA LYS A 480 45.91 -4.07 15.20
C LYS A 480 45.65 -3.40 13.85
N ARG A 481 44.46 -3.54 13.20
CA ARG A 481 44.23 -3.05 11.82
C ARG A 481 43.31 -1.83 11.67
N ALA A 482 42.67 -1.32 12.72
CA ALA A 482 41.83 -0.12 12.62
C ALA A 482 41.85 0.74 13.91
N PRO A 483 42.95 1.45 14.21
CA PRO A 483 43.03 2.34 15.37
C PRO A 483 42.00 3.49 15.33
N GLY A 484 41.52 3.88 14.14
CA GLY A 484 40.54 4.96 13.96
C GLY A 484 39.11 4.62 14.39
N LEU A 485 38.79 3.33 14.59
CA LEU A 485 37.46 2.93 15.05
C LEU A 485 37.26 3.17 16.55
N LEU A 486 38.30 3.35 17.37
CA LEU A 486 38.12 3.50 18.82
C LEU A 486 37.91 4.96 19.29
N ALA A 487 37.96 5.93 18.37
CA ALA A 487 37.79 7.37 18.67
C ALA A 487 36.43 7.93 18.22
N ASP A 488 35.64 7.17 17.45
CA ASP A 488 34.30 7.57 16.99
C ASP A 488 33.25 7.15 18.05
N PRO A 489 32.45 8.08 18.62
CA PRO A 489 31.38 7.72 19.56
C PRO A 489 30.33 6.76 18.97
N HIS A 490 30.26 6.62 17.65
CA HIS A 490 29.37 5.67 16.95
C HIS A 490 30.03 4.33 16.59
N ALA A 491 31.27 4.09 17.02
CA ALA A 491 31.97 2.86 16.67
C ALA A 491 31.45 1.60 17.34
N ARG A 492 30.78 1.74 18.50
CA ARG A 492 30.20 0.64 19.28
C ARG A 492 28.81 0.98 19.79
N LEU A 493 27.90 1.31 18.88
CA LEU A 493 26.49 1.50 19.25
C LEU A 493 25.86 0.15 19.60
N SER A 494 25.37 0.00 20.83
CA SER A 494 24.53 -1.15 21.20
C SER A 494 23.08 -0.71 21.39
N LEU A 495 22.24 -1.12 20.45
CA LEU A 495 20.80 -0.84 20.43
C LEU A 495 19.96 -1.80 21.27
N HIS A 496 20.60 -2.75 21.92
CA HIS A 496 19.98 -3.71 22.83
C HIS A 496 20.86 -3.89 24.06
N ASP A 497 20.26 -4.36 25.14
CA ASP A 497 20.97 -4.86 26.31
C ASP A 497 21.30 -6.35 26.07
N PRO A 498 22.58 -6.74 25.97
CA PRO A 498 22.96 -8.13 25.73
C PRO A 498 22.58 -9.09 26.86
N ALA A 499 22.31 -8.56 28.07
CA ALA A 499 21.88 -9.33 29.23
C ALA A 499 20.35 -9.32 29.42
N ASP A 500 19.60 -8.68 28.52
CA ASP A 500 18.14 -8.68 28.56
C ASP A 500 17.58 -10.08 28.28
N THR A 501 16.87 -10.62 29.26
CA THR A 501 16.19 -11.93 29.16
C THR A 501 14.67 -11.82 29.01
N SER A 502 14.17 -10.62 28.71
CA SER A 502 12.75 -10.33 28.55
C SER A 502 12.10 -11.28 27.55
N ARG A 503 10.93 -11.82 27.90
CA ARG A 503 10.16 -12.73 27.04
C ARG A 503 8.96 -12.03 26.45
N TYR A 504 9.01 -11.80 25.14
CA TYR A 504 7.93 -11.18 24.38
C TYR A 504 7.84 -11.79 22.98
N ARG A 505 6.75 -11.51 22.28
CA ARG A 505 6.55 -11.85 20.87
C ARG A 505 5.81 -10.68 20.19
N SER A 506 6.40 -10.09 19.15
CA SER A 506 5.75 -9.06 18.34
C SER A 506 4.55 -9.62 17.57
N VAL A 507 3.74 -8.73 17.00
CA VAL A 507 2.58 -9.10 16.17
C VAL A 507 3.01 -9.97 14.98
N GLN A 508 4.15 -9.65 14.37
CA GLN A 508 4.78 -10.35 13.25
C GLN A 508 5.55 -11.62 13.68
N GLY A 509 5.60 -11.90 14.99
CA GLY A 509 6.21 -13.10 15.55
C GLY A 509 7.68 -13.00 15.90
N TRP A 510 8.26 -11.81 15.88
CA TRP A 510 9.65 -11.57 16.30
C TRP A 510 9.79 -11.63 17.83
N ARG A 511 10.98 -12.00 18.32
CA ARG A 511 11.30 -12.08 19.76
C ARG A 511 12.50 -11.23 20.16
N ASP A 512 12.95 -10.38 19.25
CA ASP A 512 14.21 -9.63 19.32
C ASP A 512 14.12 -8.29 18.57
N ASN A 513 12.92 -7.69 18.51
CA ASN A 513 12.62 -6.57 17.63
C ASN A 513 12.49 -5.20 18.29
N VAL A 514 12.62 -5.10 19.61
CA VAL A 514 12.54 -3.82 20.34
C VAL A 514 13.92 -3.31 20.73
N LEU A 515 14.15 -2.01 20.51
CA LEU A 515 15.33 -1.29 20.96
C LEU A 515 15.35 -1.20 22.48
N CYS A 516 16.54 -1.21 23.09
CA CYS A 516 16.66 -0.83 24.49
C CYS A 516 16.52 0.70 24.62
N VAL A 517 15.37 1.16 25.14
CA VAL A 517 15.06 2.59 25.28
C VAL A 517 15.78 3.28 26.44
N CYS A 518 16.51 2.51 27.25
CA CYS A 518 17.16 2.97 28.48
C CYS A 518 18.65 3.33 28.28
N ARG A 519 19.22 3.03 27.11
CA ARG A 519 20.64 3.25 26.78
C ARG A 519 20.83 4.56 26.02
N GLU A 520 21.89 5.30 26.34
CA GLU A 520 22.26 6.50 25.56
C GLU A 520 22.72 6.18 24.14
N ASP A 521 23.31 5.00 23.90
CA ASP A 521 23.67 4.54 22.55
C ASP A 521 22.48 4.58 21.58
N THR A 522 21.27 4.26 22.06
CA THR A 522 20.04 4.34 21.27
C THR A 522 19.76 5.78 20.83
N PHE A 523 19.97 6.76 21.71
CA PHE A 523 19.78 8.16 21.35
C PHE A 523 20.91 8.73 20.49
N LEU A 524 22.16 8.28 20.69
CA LEU A 524 23.27 8.63 19.78
C LEU A 524 23.02 8.09 18.36
N PHE A 525 22.46 6.89 18.24
CA PHE A 525 22.03 6.32 16.97
C PHE A 525 20.94 7.17 16.31
N ILE A 526 19.90 7.54 17.08
CA ILE A 526 18.81 8.40 16.58
C ILE A 526 19.34 9.77 16.17
N ASP A 527 20.17 10.42 16.99
CA ASP A 527 20.76 11.73 16.70
C ASP A 527 21.53 11.68 15.36
N LYS A 528 22.32 10.61 15.14
CA LYS A 528 23.06 10.41 13.89
C LYS A 528 22.15 10.30 12.65
N ILE A 529 21.02 9.62 12.78
CA ILE A 529 20.02 9.51 11.70
C ILE A 529 19.37 10.86 11.44
N VAL A 530 18.93 11.56 12.49
CA VAL A 530 18.30 12.89 12.39
C VAL A 530 19.26 13.89 11.74
N GLU A 531 20.54 13.91 12.14
CA GLU A 531 21.57 14.75 11.51
C GLU A 531 21.76 14.45 10.03
N THR A 532 21.76 13.16 9.67
CA THR A 532 21.87 12.71 8.28
C THR A 532 20.67 13.18 7.46
N LEU A 533 19.44 13.02 7.98
CA LEU A 533 18.22 13.50 7.34
C LEU A 533 18.22 15.02 7.18
N VAL A 534 18.57 15.77 8.23
CA VAL A 534 18.71 17.24 8.16
C VAL A 534 19.70 17.64 7.05
N GLY A 535 20.82 16.92 6.94
CA GLY A 535 21.80 17.11 5.86
C GLY A 535 21.20 16.91 4.47
N MET A 536 20.54 15.77 4.24
CA MET A 536 19.93 15.42 2.95
C MET A 536 18.84 16.40 2.54
N TYR A 537 17.94 16.78 3.46
CA TYR A 537 16.83 17.68 3.17
C TYR A 537 17.33 19.10 2.86
N ARG A 538 18.32 19.59 3.62
CA ARG A 538 18.97 20.86 3.32
C ARG A 538 19.65 20.86 1.95
N GLU A 539 20.35 19.79 1.59
CA GLU A 539 20.98 19.68 0.26
C GLU A 539 19.93 19.59 -0.87
N ALA A 540 18.79 18.97 -0.60
CA ALA A 540 17.68 18.87 -1.53
C ALA A 540 16.89 20.19 -1.69
N ASP A 541 17.15 21.20 -0.86
CA ASP A 541 16.27 22.38 -0.69
C ASP A 541 14.81 21.96 -0.42
N ALA A 542 14.65 20.90 0.39
CA ALA A 542 13.38 20.34 0.77
C ALA A 542 13.10 20.62 2.26
N PRO A 543 11.84 20.90 2.64
CA PRO A 543 11.52 21.15 4.04
C PRO A 543 11.48 19.85 4.84
N LEU A 544 12.28 19.75 5.90
CA LEU A 544 12.15 18.71 6.93
C LEU A 544 11.39 19.28 8.13
N ARG A 545 10.06 19.20 8.08
CA ARG A 545 9.20 19.73 9.17
C ARG A 545 8.85 18.67 10.20
N THR A 546 8.74 17.42 9.76
CA THR A 546 8.23 16.30 10.56
C THR A 546 9.11 15.07 10.33
N ILE A 547 9.43 14.35 11.40
CA ILE A 547 9.97 12.98 11.33
C ILE A 547 8.95 12.07 12.03
N HIS A 548 8.55 11.00 11.35
CA HIS A 548 7.73 9.97 11.94
C HIS A 548 8.63 8.95 12.64
N ALA A 549 8.33 8.63 13.87
CA ALA A 549 9.11 7.71 14.69
C ALA A 549 8.43 6.36 14.87
N GLY A 550 7.31 6.11 14.17
CA GLY A 550 6.50 4.92 14.30
C GLY A 550 5.87 4.83 15.69
N GLY A 551 6.21 3.78 16.44
CA GLY A 551 5.80 3.60 17.84
C GLY A 551 4.62 2.67 18.05
N ASP A 552 4.22 1.96 17.02
CA ASP A 552 3.18 0.94 17.06
C ASP A 552 3.72 -0.40 17.61
N GLU A 553 2.77 -1.21 18.08
CA GLU A 553 2.93 -2.65 18.34
C GLU A 553 4.12 -3.11 19.23
N VAL A 554 4.61 -2.27 20.14
CA VAL A 554 5.60 -2.70 21.15
C VAL A 554 5.03 -3.86 21.97
N PRO A 555 5.64 -5.05 21.92
CA PRO A 555 5.03 -6.25 22.50
C PRO A 555 5.06 -6.22 24.03
N LYS A 556 3.97 -6.71 24.64
CA LYS A 556 3.92 -6.91 26.09
C LYS A 556 5.06 -7.82 26.56
N GLY A 557 5.76 -7.40 27.61
CA GLY A 557 6.92 -8.08 28.17
C GLY A 557 8.26 -7.43 27.79
N ALA A 558 8.29 -6.45 26.89
CA ALA A 558 9.51 -5.76 26.51
C ALA A 558 10.17 -5.05 27.71
N TRP A 559 11.51 -5.18 27.80
CA TRP A 559 12.40 -4.52 28.78
C TRP A 559 12.25 -4.91 30.26
N LEU A 560 11.27 -5.75 30.61
CA LEU A 560 10.98 -6.08 32.01
C LEU A 560 12.16 -6.76 32.72
N ASP A 561 12.91 -7.58 31.99
CA ASP A 561 14.08 -8.30 32.49
C ASP A 561 15.40 -7.76 31.91
N SER A 562 15.44 -6.48 31.51
CA SER A 562 16.67 -5.78 31.09
C SER A 562 17.37 -5.14 32.30
N PRO A 563 18.59 -5.56 32.65
CA PRO A 563 19.40 -4.88 33.66
C PRO A 563 19.60 -3.39 33.42
N ASP A 564 19.80 -2.96 32.16
CA ASP A 564 19.96 -1.53 31.82
C ASP A 564 18.69 -0.74 32.15
N CYS A 565 17.52 -1.28 31.83
CA CYS A 565 16.26 -0.61 32.12
C CYS A 565 15.91 -0.60 33.61
N GLN A 566 16.22 -1.67 34.33
CA GLN A 566 16.08 -1.70 35.79
C GLN A 566 16.99 -0.66 36.46
N ALA A 567 18.23 -0.53 35.99
CA ALA A 567 19.16 0.48 36.48
C ALA A 567 18.67 1.89 36.14
N PHE A 568 18.17 2.12 34.93
CA PHE A 568 17.61 3.41 34.50
C PHE A 568 16.43 3.83 35.38
N LEU A 569 15.45 2.96 35.60
CA LEU A 569 14.28 3.24 36.44
C LEU A 569 14.72 3.59 37.88
N LYS A 570 15.65 2.80 38.44
CA LYS A 570 16.20 3.07 39.78
C LYS A 570 16.93 4.41 39.86
N ALA A 571 17.78 4.73 38.88
CA ALA A 571 18.55 5.96 38.85
C ALA A 571 17.68 7.21 38.76
N HIS A 572 16.52 7.11 38.10
CA HIS A 572 15.56 8.20 37.94
C HIS A 572 14.45 8.21 39.00
N GLY A 573 14.50 7.30 39.99
CA GLY A 573 13.50 7.20 41.05
C GLY A 573 12.10 6.85 40.54
N ILE A 574 11.99 6.19 39.38
CA ILE A 574 10.71 5.84 38.77
C ILE A 574 10.21 4.53 39.38
N GLN A 575 9.11 4.62 40.12
CA GLN A 575 8.36 3.46 40.61
C GLN A 575 7.00 3.45 39.91
N ASP A 576 6.79 2.48 39.02
CA ASP A 576 5.55 2.35 38.26
C ASP A 576 5.07 0.90 38.30
N LYS A 577 3.75 0.69 38.40
CA LYS A 577 3.15 -0.66 38.34
C LYS A 577 3.18 -1.23 36.93
N ASN A 578 3.35 -0.38 35.92
CA ASN A 578 3.53 -0.76 34.53
C ASN A 578 4.82 -0.13 33.97
N PRO A 579 6.01 -0.66 34.36
CA PRO A 579 7.29 -0.08 33.98
C PRO A 579 7.51 -0.07 32.46
N GLN A 580 6.97 -1.03 31.71
CA GLN A 580 7.08 -1.05 30.25
C GLN A 580 6.42 0.19 29.62
N ASP A 581 5.16 0.46 29.94
CA ASP A 581 4.42 1.60 29.37
C ASP A 581 5.05 2.93 29.78
N ARG A 582 5.59 3.01 31.01
CA ARG A 582 6.34 4.19 31.45
C ARG A 582 7.63 4.39 30.67
N LEU A 583 8.39 3.32 30.43
CA LEU A 583 9.61 3.37 29.61
C LEU A 583 9.30 3.79 28.16
N PHE A 584 8.24 3.25 27.57
CA PHE A 584 7.74 3.64 26.25
C PHE A 584 7.39 5.13 26.20
N SER A 585 6.66 5.62 27.20
CA SER A 585 6.30 7.05 27.28
C SER A 585 7.54 7.94 27.41
N ILE A 586 8.50 7.57 28.27
CA ILE A 586 9.75 8.30 28.46
C ILE A 586 10.57 8.35 27.17
N PHE A 587 10.60 7.26 26.38
CA PHE A 587 11.28 7.25 25.09
C PHE A 587 10.76 8.35 24.17
N PHE A 588 9.43 8.44 23.99
CA PHE A 588 8.82 9.47 23.16
C PHE A 588 8.93 10.88 23.74
N GLU A 589 8.85 11.05 25.07
CA GLU A 589 9.10 12.33 25.75
C GLU A 589 10.53 12.85 25.47
N ARG A 590 11.53 11.95 25.50
CA ARG A 590 12.93 12.28 25.20
C ARG A 590 13.14 12.58 23.72
N LEU A 591 12.54 11.78 22.83
CA LEU A 591 12.63 11.98 21.38
C LEU A 591 11.97 13.29 20.94
N HIS A 592 10.78 13.57 21.47
CA HIS A 592 10.03 14.81 21.23
C HIS A 592 10.88 16.04 21.53
N ARG A 593 11.51 16.10 22.71
CA ARG A 593 12.40 17.20 23.09
C ARG A 593 13.57 17.37 22.11
N ARG A 594 14.26 16.28 21.78
CA ARG A 594 15.42 16.29 20.87
C ARG A 594 15.06 16.78 19.46
N LEU A 595 13.88 16.41 18.95
CA LEU A 595 13.39 16.89 17.66
C LEU A 595 12.94 18.36 17.75
N ALA A 596 12.22 18.74 18.82
CA ALA A 596 11.76 20.10 19.03
C ALA A 596 12.92 21.12 19.12
N GLU A 597 14.03 20.76 19.78
CA GLU A 597 15.26 21.57 19.83
C GLU A 597 15.86 21.85 18.44
N ARG A 598 15.55 21.00 17.45
CA ARG A 598 15.96 21.14 16.04
C ARG A 598 14.88 21.78 15.17
N GLY A 599 13.76 22.20 15.76
CA GLY A 599 12.60 22.73 15.03
C GLY A 599 11.84 21.68 14.21
N ILE A 600 12.03 20.39 14.51
CA ILE A 600 11.38 19.27 13.83
C ILE A 600 10.24 18.76 14.70
N ARG A 601 9.07 18.57 14.11
CA ARG A 601 7.91 17.98 14.75
C ARG A 601 8.06 16.45 14.84
N LEU A 602 7.76 15.90 16.01
CA LEU A 602 7.58 14.46 16.18
C LEU A 602 6.23 14.04 15.58
N ALA A 603 6.25 12.97 14.79
CA ALA A 603 5.06 12.21 14.43
C ALA A 603 5.20 10.75 14.87
N GLY A 604 4.07 10.07 15.02
CA GLY A 604 4.03 8.64 15.34
C GLY A 604 2.63 8.06 15.17
N TRP A 605 2.53 6.73 15.19
CA TRP A 605 1.25 6.03 15.29
C TRP A 605 0.57 6.36 16.62
N GLU A 606 -0.75 6.17 16.71
CA GLU A 606 -1.57 6.66 17.83
C GLU A 606 -1.03 6.31 19.21
N GLU A 607 -0.44 5.13 19.37
CA GLU A 607 0.15 4.61 20.59
C GLU A 607 1.21 5.57 21.16
N SER A 608 2.06 6.15 20.30
CA SER A 608 3.11 7.10 20.70
C SER A 608 2.57 8.36 21.36
N ALA A 609 1.31 8.73 21.09
CA ALA A 609 0.66 9.91 21.62
C ALA A 609 -0.16 9.63 22.89
N LEU A 610 -0.17 8.38 23.39
CA LEU A 610 -1.01 7.92 24.50
C LEU A 610 -0.18 7.49 25.71
N ILE A 611 -0.83 7.49 26.89
CA ILE A 611 -0.34 6.91 28.15
C ILE A 611 -1.41 6.00 28.76
N THR A 612 -1.02 4.83 29.23
CA THR A 612 -1.90 3.86 29.92
C THR A 612 -2.08 4.22 31.40
N ARG A 613 -3.30 4.15 31.95
CA ARG A 613 -3.54 4.31 33.41
C ARG A 613 -3.32 3.02 34.21
N GLU A 614 -3.06 3.18 35.51
CA GLU A 614 -3.22 2.09 36.50
C GLU A 614 -4.62 1.45 36.38
N GLY A 615 -4.68 0.12 36.22
CA GLY A 615 -5.92 -0.67 36.14
C GLY A 615 -6.45 -0.94 34.72
N GLY A 616 -5.74 -0.54 33.67
CA GLY A 616 -6.26 -0.47 32.29
C GLY A 616 -6.37 -1.75 31.44
N HIS A 617 -6.20 -2.96 32.00
CA HIS A 617 -6.25 -4.19 31.21
C HIS A 617 -7.53 -5.02 31.37
N GLU A 618 -8.48 -4.58 32.20
CA GLU A 618 -9.80 -5.22 32.32
C GLU A 618 -10.88 -4.37 31.64
N GLY A 619 -11.00 -4.50 30.31
CA GLY A 619 -12.28 -4.31 29.61
C GLY A 619 -12.80 -2.89 29.32
N GLY A 620 -12.00 -1.82 29.36
CA GLY A 620 -12.44 -0.48 28.90
C GLY A 620 -11.36 0.60 28.98
N HIS A 621 -11.38 1.56 28.03
CA HIS A 621 -10.35 2.58 27.76
C HIS A 621 -9.72 3.25 28.99
N ALA A 622 -8.45 2.91 29.24
CA ALA A 622 -7.60 3.55 30.24
C ALA A 622 -6.59 4.54 29.63
N ASP A 623 -6.47 4.58 28.30
CA ASP A 623 -5.45 5.36 27.60
C ASP A 623 -5.87 6.83 27.44
N LYS A 624 -4.97 7.74 27.79
CA LYS A 624 -5.18 9.19 27.64
C LYS A 624 -4.10 9.82 26.76
N PRO A 625 -4.38 10.94 26.10
CA PRO A 625 -3.36 11.73 25.44
C PRO A 625 -2.20 12.05 26.39
N ASN A 626 -0.96 11.87 25.93
CA ASN A 626 0.23 12.22 26.70
C ASN A 626 0.38 13.75 26.76
N PRO A 627 0.22 14.40 27.92
CA PRO A 627 0.26 15.85 28.02
C PRO A 627 1.63 16.45 27.66
N LEU A 628 2.71 15.69 27.80
CA LEU A 628 4.08 16.15 27.50
C LEU A 628 4.37 16.22 25.99
N LEU A 629 3.46 15.69 25.16
CA LEU A 629 3.58 15.68 23.70
C LEU A 629 2.62 16.66 23.03
N LEU A 630 1.99 17.56 23.79
CA LEU A 630 0.98 18.51 23.27
C LEU A 630 1.55 19.91 23.00
N ASP A 631 2.76 20.21 23.48
CA ASP A 631 3.44 21.50 23.24
C ASP A 631 4.97 21.33 23.06
N PRO A 632 5.51 21.51 21.83
CA PRO A 632 4.76 21.58 20.58
C PRO A 632 3.96 20.30 20.32
N PRO A 633 2.84 20.34 19.61
CA PRO A 633 1.98 19.17 19.44
C PRO A 633 2.66 18.09 18.58
N ILE A 634 2.59 16.85 19.04
CA ILE A 634 2.82 15.65 18.23
C ILE A 634 1.80 15.58 17.10
N GLN A 635 2.24 15.08 15.95
CA GLN A 635 1.37 14.70 14.84
C GLN A 635 1.07 13.20 14.90
N ALA A 636 -0.10 12.83 15.41
CA ALA A 636 -0.52 11.46 15.61
C ALA A 636 -1.25 10.89 14.37
N TYR A 637 -0.83 9.70 13.94
CA TYR A 637 -1.43 8.95 12.85
C TYR A 637 -2.38 7.90 13.44
N VAL A 638 -3.67 8.20 13.39
CA VAL A 638 -4.69 7.44 14.12
C VAL A 638 -5.34 6.44 13.19
N TRP A 639 -5.01 5.17 13.40
CA TRP A 639 -5.41 4.07 12.53
C TRP A 639 -6.58 3.25 13.09
N ASN A 640 -6.76 3.25 14.42
CA ASN A 640 -7.61 2.30 15.11
C ASN A 640 -9.06 2.80 15.27
N ASP A 641 -9.76 2.90 14.16
CA ASP A 641 -11.22 3.09 14.13
C ASP A 641 -11.98 1.84 13.65
N VAL A 642 -11.39 0.67 13.86
CA VAL A 642 -12.02 -0.62 13.55
C VAL A 642 -13.30 -0.79 14.39
N PRO A 643 -14.48 -0.87 13.76
CA PRO A 643 -15.72 -0.93 14.51
C PRO A 643 -15.78 -2.18 15.41
N GLY A 644 -16.10 -1.97 16.68
CA GLY A 644 -16.16 -2.99 17.72
C GLY A 644 -14.94 -3.08 18.61
N TRP A 645 -13.79 -2.47 18.25
CA TRP A 645 -12.54 -2.58 19.03
C TRP A 645 -12.47 -1.62 20.23
N GLY A 646 -13.40 -0.66 20.33
CA GLY A 646 -13.51 0.31 21.41
C GLY A 646 -12.69 1.58 21.17
N ARG A 647 -11.66 1.55 20.35
CA ARG A 647 -10.75 2.69 20.14
C ARG A 647 -11.22 3.70 19.08
N GLU A 648 -12.46 3.58 18.60
CA GLU A 648 -12.96 4.36 17.45
C GLU A 648 -13.05 5.88 17.69
N ASP A 649 -12.97 6.34 18.93
CA ASP A 649 -12.98 7.77 19.28
C ASP A 649 -11.60 8.36 19.57
N THR A 650 -10.52 7.57 19.45
CA THR A 650 -9.14 7.95 19.78
C THR A 650 -8.70 9.20 19.04
N ALA A 651 -9.03 9.30 17.74
CA ALA A 651 -8.74 10.48 16.92
C ALA A 651 -9.33 11.75 17.54
N TYR A 652 -10.57 11.67 18.01
CA TYR A 652 -11.26 12.82 18.58
C TYR A 652 -10.72 13.15 19.97
N ARG A 653 -10.38 12.15 20.79
CA ARG A 653 -9.74 12.38 22.10
C ARG A 653 -8.40 13.07 21.96
N LEU A 654 -7.54 12.62 21.04
CA LEU A 654 -6.24 13.24 20.76
C LEU A 654 -6.39 14.66 20.22
N ALA A 655 -7.24 14.86 19.20
CA ALA A 655 -7.47 16.17 18.62
C ALA A 655 -8.05 17.17 19.63
N ASN A 656 -9.01 16.75 20.45
CA ASN A 656 -9.59 17.58 21.52
C ASN A 656 -8.58 17.94 22.61
N ALA A 657 -7.55 17.13 22.83
CA ALA A 657 -6.47 17.43 23.77
C ALA A 657 -5.42 18.37 23.18
N GLY A 658 -5.36 18.56 21.86
CA GLY A 658 -4.46 19.50 21.19
C GLY A 658 -3.39 18.85 20.32
N ALA A 659 -3.33 17.52 20.24
CA ALA A 659 -2.47 16.82 19.28
C ALA A 659 -2.96 17.10 17.85
N GLU A 660 -2.04 17.16 16.89
CA GLU A 660 -2.43 17.21 15.47
C GLU A 660 -2.72 15.80 14.98
N VAL A 661 -3.83 15.59 14.27
CA VAL A 661 -4.31 14.24 13.93
C VAL A 661 -4.38 14.07 12.41
N VAL A 662 -3.78 12.99 11.92
CA VAL A 662 -3.97 12.46 10.57
C VAL A 662 -4.81 11.19 10.68
N LEU A 663 -5.96 11.16 9.99
CA LEU A 663 -6.86 10.02 10.00
C LEU A 663 -6.35 8.92 9.06
N CYS A 664 -6.07 7.76 9.62
CA CYS A 664 -5.47 6.61 8.95
C CYS A 664 -6.36 5.37 9.07
N SER A 665 -7.68 5.53 8.98
CA SER A 665 -8.67 4.47 9.25
C SER A 665 -8.30 3.12 8.61
N ALA A 666 -7.86 2.14 9.40
CA ALA A 666 -7.54 0.80 8.92
C ALA A 666 -8.67 0.14 8.11
N PRO A 667 -9.96 0.17 8.55
CA PRO A 667 -11.04 -0.41 7.77
C PRO A 667 -11.34 0.35 6.47
N HIS A 668 -10.77 1.53 6.19
CA HIS A 668 -11.10 2.29 4.97
C HIS A 668 -9.91 2.68 4.11
N LEU A 669 -8.72 2.84 4.67
CA LEU A 669 -7.57 3.51 4.05
C LEU A 669 -6.32 2.64 3.96
N TYR A 670 -6.34 1.42 4.52
CA TYR A 670 -5.24 0.45 4.36
C TYR A 670 -5.39 -0.30 3.04
N PHE A 671 -4.52 0.03 2.09
CA PHE A 671 -4.57 -0.42 0.70
C PHE A 671 -3.92 -1.79 0.51
N ASP A 672 -3.10 -2.25 1.45
CA ASP A 672 -2.59 -3.62 1.57
C ASP A 672 -3.70 -4.65 1.86
N LEU A 673 -4.84 -4.20 2.39
CA LEU A 673 -5.98 -5.08 2.62
C LEU A 673 -6.63 -5.50 1.30
N ALA A 674 -7.02 -6.78 1.21
CA ALA A 674 -7.66 -7.34 0.03
C ALA A 674 -8.92 -6.55 -0.35
N TYR A 675 -9.17 -6.40 -1.65
CA TYR A 675 -10.34 -5.68 -2.16
C TYR A 675 -11.66 -6.32 -1.72
N GLN A 676 -11.68 -7.65 -1.61
CA GLN A 676 -12.90 -8.44 -1.38
C GLN A 676 -12.54 -9.83 -0.87
N LYS A 677 -13.53 -10.53 -0.30
CA LYS A 677 -13.39 -11.92 0.17
C LYS A 677 -13.40 -12.89 -1.03
N ASP A 678 -12.22 -13.19 -1.54
CA ASP A 678 -11.99 -14.11 -2.66
C ASP A 678 -10.59 -14.71 -2.51
N PHE A 679 -10.46 -16.03 -2.65
CA PHE A 679 -9.20 -16.71 -2.41
C PHE A 679 -8.05 -16.22 -3.30
N GLN A 680 -8.35 -15.77 -4.52
CA GLN A 680 -7.34 -15.30 -5.47
C GLN A 680 -7.02 -13.80 -5.32
N GLU A 681 -7.75 -13.05 -4.47
CA GLU A 681 -7.39 -11.66 -4.19
C GLU A 681 -6.17 -11.60 -3.26
N PRO A 682 -5.12 -10.84 -3.63
CA PRO A 682 -3.99 -10.62 -2.74
C PRO A 682 -4.35 -9.62 -1.63
N GLY A 683 -3.54 -9.61 -0.58
CA GLY A 683 -3.62 -8.68 0.54
C GLY A 683 -4.06 -9.32 1.84
N TYR A 684 -3.76 -8.65 2.95
CA TYR A 684 -4.24 -9.04 4.27
C TYR A 684 -5.72 -8.67 4.45
N TYR A 685 -6.31 -8.97 5.62
CA TYR A 685 -7.73 -8.70 5.89
C TYR A 685 -8.03 -8.52 7.39
N TRP A 686 -7.02 -8.17 8.19
CA TRP A 686 -7.15 -8.13 9.65
C TRP A 686 -8.19 -7.09 10.11
N ALA A 687 -8.31 -5.96 9.41
CA ALA A 687 -9.35 -4.93 9.60
C ALA A 687 -10.56 -5.07 8.64
N GLY A 688 -10.67 -6.20 7.93
CA GLY A 688 -11.66 -6.45 6.90
C GLY A 688 -11.12 -6.19 5.48
N TYR A 689 -12.02 -5.90 4.55
CA TYR A 689 -11.70 -5.69 3.13
C TYR A 689 -11.83 -4.21 2.77
N VAL A 690 -10.95 -3.71 1.91
CA VAL A 690 -10.93 -2.31 1.47
C VAL A 690 -10.91 -2.27 -0.05
N ASP A 691 -12.06 -1.95 -0.65
CA ASP A 691 -12.14 -1.61 -2.07
C ASP A 691 -12.31 -0.10 -2.28
N THR A 692 -12.25 0.34 -3.54
CA THR A 692 -12.44 1.73 -3.93
C THR A 692 -13.76 2.34 -3.43
N TYR A 693 -14.83 1.54 -3.30
CA TYR A 693 -16.11 2.05 -2.77
C TYR A 693 -16.00 2.35 -1.29
N LYS A 694 -15.33 1.50 -0.51
CA LYS A 694 -15.10 1.71 0.91
C LYS A 694 -14.25 2.94 1.17
N VAL A 695 -13.17 3.13 0.39
CA VAL A 695 -12.37 4.36 0.43
C VAL A 695 -13.24 5.58 0.11
N PHE A 696 -14.02 5.52 -0.97
CA PHE A 696 -14.92 6.60 -1.37
C PHE A 696 -15.94 6.90 -0.26
N ARG A 697 -16.58 5.90 0.33
CA ARG A 697 -17.65 6.07 1.33
C ARG A 697 -17.15 6.59 2.68
N PHE A 698 -15.85 6.60 2.94
CA PHE A 698 -15.28 7.07 4.20
C PHE A 698 -15.72 8.52 4.51
N ALA A 699 -16.09 8.75 5.77
CA ALA A 699 -16.64 10.00 6.29
C ALA A 699 -15.68 10.61 7.33
N PRO A 700 -14.58 11.28 6.90
CA PRO A 700 -13.51 11.68 7.81
C PRO A 700 -13.93 12.69 8.89
N GLU A 701 -14.90 13.57 8.62
CA GLU A 701 -15.41 14.51 9.63
C GLU A 701 -16.53 13.90 10.50
N ASN A 702 -16.90 12.63 10.28
CA ASN A 702 -17.90 11.89 11.06
C ASN A 702 -17.61 10.38 11.05
N LEU A 703 -16.56 9.96 11.78
CA LEU A 703 -16.04 8.58 11.76
C LEU A 703 -17.12 7.54 12.09
N PHE A 704 -18.03 7.84 13.02
CA PHE A 704 -19.11 6.94 13.40
C PHE A 704 -20.13 6.70 12.27
N ALA A 705 -20.25 7.60 11.29
CA ALA A 705 -21.09 7.37 10.11
C ALA A 705 -20.47 6.40 9.10
N SER A 706 -19.19 6.07 9.26
CA SER A 706 -18.49 5.02 8.51
C SER A 706 -18.55 3.65 9.21
N ALA A 707 -18.72 3.62 10.52
CA ALA A 707 -18.80 2.41 11.35
C ALA A 707 -20.16 1.69 11.27
N THR A 708 -20.55 1.22 10.07
CA THR A 708 -21.84 0.54 9.85
C THR A 708 -21.81 -0.96 10.16
N HIS A 709 -20.68 -1.61 9.92
CA HIS A 709 -20.47 -3.03 10.18
C HIS A 709 -19.04 -3.24 10.73
N ASP A 710 -18.86 -4.27 11.54
CA ASP A 710 -17.54 -4.68 12.00
C ASP A 710 -16.75 -5.43 10.92
N ARG A 711 -15.51 -5.83 11.25
CA ARG A 711 -14.64 -6.58 10.33
C ARG A 711 -15.22 -7.93 9.91
N MET A 712 -16.14 -8.51 10.69
CA MET A 712 -16.83 -9.78 10.44
C MET A 712 -18.15 -9.61 9.68
N GLY A 713 -18.52 -8.39 9.33
CA GLY A 713 -19.74 -8.07 8.59
C GLY A 713 -20.98 -7.97 9.46
N GLN A 714 -20.84 -7.97 10.79
CA GLN A 714 -21.96 -7.78 11.70
C GLN A 714 -22.33 -6.30 11.77
N PRO A 715 -23.63 -5.95 11.74
CA PRO A 715 -24.05 -4.56 11.86
C PRO A 715 -23.67 -3.99 13.24
N ILE A 716 -23.21 -2.74 13.26
CA ILE A 716 -22.92 -2.02 14.50
C ILE A 716 -24.14 -1.19 14.91
N ASP A 717 -24.59 -1.36 16.15
CA ASP A 717 -25.60 -0.49 16.75
C ASP A 717 -24.97 0.89 17.05
N PRO A 718 -25.46 1.99 16.45
CA PRO A 718 -24.96 3.34 16.74
C PRO A 718 -25.01 3.71 18.23
N ALA A 719 -25.90 3.10 19.03
CA ALA A 719 -25.96 3.32 20.48
C ALA A 719 -24.65 2.93 21.19
N ARG A 720 -23.83 2.04 20.61
CA ARG A 720 -22.49 1.70 21.11
C ARG A 720 -21.59 2.92 21.26
N TYR A 721 -21.80 3.94 20.42
CA TYR A 721 -20.98 5.15 20.39
C TYR A 721 -21.58 6.32 21.20
N THR A 722 -22.57 6.07 22.06
CA THR A 722 -23.20 7.12 22.86
C THR A 722 -22.23 7.77 23.85
N HIS A 723 -21.29 6.99 24.39
CA HIS A 723 -20.25 7.46 25.34
C HIS A 723 -18.93 7.84 24.68
N ALA A 724 -18.79 7.60 23.38
CA ALA A 724 -17.59 7.94 22.63
C ALA A 724 -17.42 9.46 22.52
N ALA A 725 -16.18 9.94 22.61
CA ALA A 725 -15.85 11.34 22.44
C ALA A 725 -16.40 11.88 21.12
N ARG A 726 -16.78 13.16 21.11
CA ARG A 726 -17.16 13.91 19.91
C ARG A 726 -16.13 14.99 19.65
N LEU A 727 -15.90 15.27 18.38
CA LEU A 727 -14.95 16.30 17.97
C LEU A 727 -15.49 17.69 18.37
N THR A 728 -14.69 18.41 19.15
CA THR A 728 -14.99 19.81 19.52
C THR A 728 -14.63 20.74 18.36
N ALA A 729 -15.09 21.99 18.40
CA ALA A 729 -14.72 22.98 17.38
C ALA A 729 -13.20 23.24 17.31
N GLU A 730 -12.51 23.27 18.46
CA GLU A 730 -11.05 23.39 18.49
C GLU A 730 -10.34 22.10 18.05
N GLY A 731 -10.85 20.93 18.48
CA GLY A 731 -10.33 19.64 18.02
C GLY A 731 -10.47 19.47 16.51
N ALA A 732 -11.55 19.98 15.90
CA ALA A 732 -11.72 19.92 14.45
C ALA A 732 -10.61 20.65 13.68
N LYS A 733 -10.07 21.76 14.22
CA LYS A 733 -8.93 22.48 13.64
C LYS A 733 -7.62 21.70 13.74
N ARG A 734 -7.56 20.69 14.63
CA ARG A 734 -6.40 19.82 14.83
C ARG A 734 -6.41 18.58 13.94
N VAL A 735 -7.51 18.28 13.25
CA VAL A 735 -7.56 17.22 12.23
C VAL A 735 -6.98 17.76 10.93
N LEU A 736 -5.76 17.37 10.60
CA LEU A 736 -5.02 17.89 9.43
C LEU A 736 -5.58 17.35 8.10
N GLY A 737 -6.07 16.11 8.10
CA GLY A 737 -6.61 15.43 6.93
C GLY A 737 -6.55 13.90 7.01
N ILE A 738 -6.44 13.26 5.85
CA ILE A 738 -6.50 11.80 5.70
C ILE A 738 -5.27 11.25 4.97
N GLN A 739 -4.96 9.99 5.23
CA GLN A 739 -3.87 9.26 4.56
C GLN A 739 -4.28 7.83 4.22
N GLY A 740 -3.95 7.37 3.01
CA GLY A 740 -3.97 5.94 2.66
C GLY A 740 -2.64 5.28 2.98
N GLN A 741 -2.65 4.00 3.36
CA GLN A 741 -1.48 3.24 3.77
C GLN A 741 -1.28 2.07 2.82
N LEU A 742 -0.09 1.95 2.23
CA LEU A 742 0.31 0.71 1.57
C LEU A 742 1.46 0.07 2.34
N TRP A 743 1.12 -0.90 3.18
CA TRP A 743 2.06 -1.87 3.73
C TRP A 743 2.42 -2.93 2.67
N THR A 744 3.61 -3.51 2.75
CA THR A 744 4.17 -4.29 1.64
C THR A 744 4.50 -5.74 1.95
N GLU A 745 3.99 -6.34 3.03
CA GLU A 745 4.18 -7.77 3.35
C GLU A 745 3.84 -8.67 2.16
N THR A 746 2.79 -8.33 1.40
CA THR A 746 2.33 -9.12 0.25
C THR A 746 2.58 -8.46 -1.11
N VAL A 747 3.31 -7.33 -1.12
CA VAL A 747 3.50 -6.45 -2.28
C VAL A 747 4.96 -6.50 -2.70
N ALA A 748 5.35 -7.58 -3.39
CA ALA A 748 6.76 -7.86 -3.67
C ALA A 748 7.38 -7.04 -4.81
N ASP A 749 6.56 -6.50 -5.72
CA ASP A 749 7.03 -5.84 -6.94
C ASP A 749 6.15 -4.64 -7.35
N THR A 750 6.58 -3.94 -8.40
CA THR A 750 5.90 -2.75 -8.92
C THR A 750 4.49 -3.04 -9.46
N GLU A 751 4.26 -4.21 -10.06
CA GLU A 751 2.94 -4.57 -10.58
C GLU A 751 1.95 -4.78 -9.42
N ALA A 752 2.37 -5.50 -8.37
CA ALA A 752 1.61 -5.68 -7.15
C ALA A 752 1.34 -4.33 -6.45
N LEU A 753 2.35 -3.44 -6.39
CA LEU A 753 2.20 -2.10 -5.83
C LEU A 753 1.14 -1.30 -6.57
N GLU A 754 1.19 -1.27 -7.90
CA GLU A 754 0.22 -0.55 -8.73
C GLU A 754 -1.18 -1.18 -8.65
N TYR A 755 -1.28 -2.50 -8.52
CA TYR A 755 -2.53 -3.22 -8.32
C TYR A 755 -3.21 -2.85 -6.99
N MET A 756 -2.43 -2.77 -5.91
CA MET A 756 -2.96 -2.46 -4.56
C MET A 756 -3.27 -0.97 -4.40
N LEU A 757 -2.48 -0.08 -5.01
CA LEU A 757 -2.76 1.36 -5.03
C LEU A 757 -4.00 1.70 -5.87
N PHE A 758 -4.14 1.13 -7.07
CA PHE A 758 -5.15 1.59 -8.03
C PHE A 758 -6.25 0.55 -8.28
N PRO A 759 -7.54 0.97 -8.22
CA PRO A 759 -8.01 2.36 -8.16
C PRO A 759 -8.35 2.92 -6.76
N LYS A 760 -7.89 2.32 -5.64
CA LYS A 760 -8.18 2.83 -4.28
C LYS A 760 -7.70 4.28 -4.08
N LEU A 761 -6.51 4.61 -4.59
CA LEU A 761 -5.92 5.95 -4.52
C LEU A 761 -6.82 7.03 -5.10
N LEU A 762 -7.60 6.70 -6.14
CA LEU A 762 -8.57 7.64 -6.73
C LEU A 762 -9.70 7.99 -5.77
N GLY A 763 -10.15 7.02 -4.96
CA GLY A 763 -11.14 7.25 -3.90
C GLY A 763 -10.57 8.10 -2.77
N LEU A 764 -9.30 7.88 -2.40
CA LEU A 764 -8.59 8.68 -1.41
C LEU A 764 -8.44 10.13 -1.89
N ALA A 765 -7.96 10.33 -3.11
CA ALA A 765 -7.80 11.65 -3.71
C ALA A 765 -9.12 12.43 -3.75
N GLU A 766 -10.21 11.77 -4.14
CA GLU A 766 -11.56 12.35 -4.11
C GLU A 766 -11.95 12.79 -2.69
N ARG A 767 -11.80 11.90 -1.71
CA ARG A 767 -12.24 12.18 -0.32
C ARG A 767 -11.35 13.21 0.38
N ALA A 768 -10.07 13.29 0.02
CA ALA A 768 -9.08 14.20 0.59
C ALA A 768 -9.19 15.62 0.01
N TRP A 769 -9.65 15.77 -1.24
CA TRP A 769 -9.70 17.05 -1.95
C TRP A 769 -11.11 17.61 -2.07
N ALA A 770 -12.08 16.81 -2.53
CA ALA A 770 -13.40 17.29 -2.91
C ALA A 770 -14.17 17.86 -1.71
N ALA A 771 -15.13 18.74 -1.99
CA ALA A 771 -16.02 19.29 -0.99
C ALA A 771 -16.71 18.18 -0.17
N ARG A 772 -16.95 18.44 1.12
CA ARG A 772 -17.68 17.52 1.99
C ARG A 772 -19.04 17.18 1.36
N PRO A 773 -19.33 15.91 1.05
CA PRO A 773 -20.63 15.54 0.53
C PRO A 773 -21.70 15.69 1.60
N SER A 774 -22.92 16.04 1.21
CA SER A 774 -23.99 16.32 2.19
C SER A 774 -24.42 15.10 3.00
N TRP A 775 -24.19 13.87 2.49
CA TRP A 775 -24.50 12.64 3.21
C TRP A 775 -23.52 12.32 4.35
N GLU A 776 -22.36 12.97 4.42
CA GLU A 776 -21.33 12.69 5.44
C GLU A 776 -21.83 12.99 6.86
N MET A 777 -22.54 14.12 7.01
CA MET A 777 -23.12 14.55 8.29
C MET A 777 -24.58 14.10 8.45
N ALA A 778 -25.18 13.49 7.43
CA ALA A 778 -26.58 13.08 7.47
C ALA A 778 -26.75 11.84 8.37
N LYS A 779 -27.88 11.80 9.09
CA LYS A 779 -28.26 10.62 9.88
C LYS A 779 -28.47 9.39 8.97
N PRO A 780 -28.20 8.17 9.46
CA PRO A 780 -28.50 6.93 8.74
C PRO A 780 -29.96 6.91 8.28
N SER A 781 -30.19 6.80 6.98
CA SER A 781 -31.53 6.78 6.38
C SER A 781 -31.47 6.27 4.94
N ALA A 782 -32.58 5.77 4.40
CA ALA A 782 -32.66 5.36 2.99
C ALA A 782 -32.35 6.52 2.01
N SER A 783 -32.67 7.77 2.40
CA SER A 783 -32.33 8.95 1.61
C SER A 783 -30.82 9.18 1.54
N ARG A 784 -30.12 9.07 2.68
CA ARG A 784 -28.66 9.13 2.76
C ARG A 784 -28.02 8.06 1.89
N GLU A 785 -28.43 6.80 2.04
CA GLU A 785 -27.89 5.67 1.26
C GLU A 785 -28.15 5.85 -0.23
N GLY A 786 -29.34 6.33 -0.60
CA GLY A 786 -29.66 6.68 -1.98
C GLY A 786 -28.75 7.78 -2.53
N GLN A 787 -28.29 8.73 -1.70
CA GLN A 787 -27.33 9.74 -2.11
C GLN A 787 -25.91 9.18 -2.28
N VAL A 788 -25.45 8.36 -1.33
CA VAL A 788 -24.15 7.67 -1.44
C VAL A 788 -24.10 6.84 -2.72
N ALA A 789 -25.14 6.07 -3.02
CA ALA A 789 -25.22 5.26 -4.23
C ALA A 789 -25.19 6.10 -5.52
N ARG A 790 -25.80 7.30 -5.52
CA ARG A 790 -25.76 8.23 -6.65
C ARG A 790 -24.36 8.79 -6.87
N ASP A 791 -23.75 9.33 -5.82
CA ASP A 791 -22.43 9.95 -5.91
C ASP A 791 -21.37 8.91 -6.26
N TRP A 792 -21.48 7.69 -5.71
CA TRP A 792 -20.64 6.56 -6.10
C TRP A 792 -20.85 6.17 -7.57
N GLY A 793 -22.10 6.08 -8.04
CA GLY A 793 -22.39 5.76 -9.44
C GLY A 793 -21.75 6.76 -10.41
N ALA A 794 -21.80 8.05 -10.09
CA ALA A 794 -21.15 9.10 -10.86
C ALA A 794 -19.61 9.00 -10.83
N PHE A 795 -19.04 8.74 -9.67
CA PHE A 795 -17.62 8.54 -9.50
C PHE A 795 -17.12 7.31 -10.28
N ALA A 796 -17.78 6.16 -10.14
CA ALA A 796 -17.43 4.92 -10.82
C ALA A 796 -17.56 5.01 -12.35
N ASP A 797 -18.54 5.76 -12.87
CA ASP A 797 -18.68 6.05 -14.31
C ASP A 797 -17.50 6.91 -14.81
N ARG A 798 -17.11 7.94 -14.06
CA ARG A 798 -15.91 8.75 -14.38
C ARG A 798 -14.65 7.89 -14.39
N LEU A 799 -14.50 6.99 -13.41
CA LEU A 799 -13.35 6.08 -13.37
C LEU A 799 -13.28 5.21 -14.61
N GLY A 800 -14.37 4.51 -14.96
CA GLY A 800 -14.36 3.56 -16.07
C GLY A 800 -14.26 4.21 -17.44
N ARG A 801 -14.83 5.41 -17.63
CA ARG A 801 -14.83 6.10 -18.93
C ARG A 801 -13.63 7.00 -19.17
N ARG A 802 -13.03 7.56 -18.11
CA ARG A 802 -11.94 8.54 -18.25
C ARG A 802 -10.66 8.11 -17.54
N GLU A 803 -10.73 7.82 -16.25
CA GLU A 803 -9.50 7.66 -15.45
C GLU A 803 -8.77 6.36 -15.73
N LEU A 804 -9.45 5.21 -15.80
CA LEU A 804 -8.80 3.93 -16.10
C LEU A 804 -8.21 3.91 -17.53
N PRO A 805 -8.93 4.36 -18.57
CA PRO A 805 -8.33 4.52 -19.91
C PRO A 805 -7.15 5.51 -19.94
N ARG A 806 -7.13 6.52 -19.08
CA ARG A 806 -5.97 7.42 -18.94
C ARG A 806 -4.81 6.71 -18.29
N LEU A 807 -5.05 6.00 -17.19
CA LEU A 807 -4.06 5.21 -16.46
C LEU A 807 -3.46 4.08 -17.30
N ASP A 808 -4.12 3.61 -18.36
CA ASP A 808 -3.53 2.68 -19.33
C ASP A 808 -2.28 3.24 -20.04
N HIS A 809 -2.09 4.57 -20.03
CA HIS A 809 -1.05 5.27 -20.78
C HIS A 809 -0.26 6.31 -19.96
N LEU A 810 -0.88 6.88 -18.92
CA LEU A 810 -0.27 7.89 -18.06
C LEU A 810 0.98 7.34 -17.38
N PHE A 811 2.08 8.08 -17.44
CA PHE A 811 3.40 7.70 -16.90
C PHE A 811 3.88 6.30 -17.33
N GLY A 812 3.59 5.89 -18.56
CA GLY A 812 3.98 4.58 -19.10
C GLY A 812 2.95 3.47 -18.85
N GLY A 813 1.78 3.81 -18.29
CA GLY A 813 0.70 2.89 -17.97
C GLY A 813 0.81 2.37 -16.53
N VAL A 814 -0.33 2.16 -15.88
CA VAL A 814 -0.43 1.70 -14.48
C VAL A 814 -1.07 0.31 -14.47
N ALA A 815 -0.48 -0.61 -13.72
CA ALA A 815 -0.95 -1.97 -13.56
C ALA A 815 -2.10 -2.10 -12.55
N TYR A 816 -3.07 -1.18 -12.60
CA TYR A 816 -4.21 -1.15 -11.69
C TYR A 816 -5.04 -2.45 -11.71
N ARG A 817 -5.76 -2.72 -10.61
CA ARG A 817 -6.70 -3.84 -10.52
C ARG A 817 -7.89 -3.65 -11.46
N ILE A 818 -8.04 -4.56 -12.42
CA ILE A 818 -9.22 -4.63 -13.29
C ILE A 818 -10.29 -5.49 -12.59
N PRO A 819 -11.49 -4.93 -12.29
CA PRO A 819 -12.52 -5.67 -11.58
C PRO A 819 -13.10 -6.81 -12.43
N LEU A 820 -13.42 -7.92 -11.78
CA LEU A 820 -14.13 -9.03 -12.41
C LEU A 820 -15.54 -8.59 -12.84
N PRO A 821 -16.08 -9.14 -13.95
CA PRO A 821 -17.47 -8.93 -14.32
C PRO A 821 -18.45 -9.38 -13.22
N GLY A 822 -19.52 -8.63 -13.04
CA GLY A 822 -20.73 -9.13 -12.39
C GLY A 822 -21.60 -9.81 -13.43
N ALA A 823 -22.11 -11.01 -13.14
CA ALA A 823 -22.95 -11.75 -14.07
C ALA A 823 -23.98 -12.65 -13.36
N ARG A 824 -25.12 -12.85 -14.02
CA ARG A 824 -26.12 -13.88 -13.69
C ARG A 824 -26.86 -14.32 -14.95
N ILE A 825 -27.38 -15.54 -14.94
CA ILE A 825 -28.25 -16.05 -16.01
C ILE A 825 -29.68 -16.13 -15.48
N GLU A 826 -30.62 -15.53 -16.20
CA GLU A 826 -32.04 -15.53 -15.84
C GLU A 826 -32.84 -16.00 -17.07
N ARG A 827 -33.45 -17.19 -16.98
CA ARG A 827 -34.23 -17.82 -18.07
C ARG A 827 -33.44 -17.90 -19.40
N GLY A 828 -32.21 -18.40 -19.35
CA GLY A 828 -31.33 -18.53 -20.52
C GLY A 828 -30.73 -17.22 -21.03
N VAL A 829 -30.97 -16.09 -20.35
CA VAL A 829 -30.42 -14.78 -20.73
C VAL A 829 -29.29 -14.39 -19.78
N LEU A 830 -28.10 -14.19 -20.33
CA LEU A 830 -26.94 -13.65 -19.63
C LEU A 830 -27.12 -12.15 -19.39
N LYS A 831 -27.11 -11.76 -18.11
CA LYS A 831 -27.07 -10.38 -17.65
C LYS A 831 -25.73 -10.13 -16.99
N ALA A 832 -24.96 -9.19 -17.52
CA ALA A 832 -23.63 -8.84 -17.01
C ALA A 832 -23.44 -7.33 -16.89
N ASN A 833 -22.54 -6.92 -16.00
CA ASN A 833 -22.09 -5.55 -15.79
C ASN A 833 -20.69 -5.55 -15.19
N VAL A 834 -20.16 -4.35 -14.91
CA VAL A 834 -18.83 -4.18 -14.32
C VAL A 834 -18.83 -2.98 -13.38
N ARG A 835 -17.93 -3.01 -12.39
CA ARG A 835 -17.86 -1.99 -11.34
C ARG A 835 -17.56 -0.59 -11.85
N TYR A 836 -16.75 -0.48 -12.89
CA TYR A 836 -16.41 0.79 -13.53
C TYR A 836 -16.94 0.79 -14.96
N PRO A 837 -18.14 1.36 -15.21
CA PRO A 837 -18.72 1.44 -16.54
C PRO A 837 -17.76 2.12 -17.53
N GLY A 838 -17.47 1.45 -18.65
CA GLY A 838 -16.47 1.89 -19.64
C GLY A 838 -15.44 0.82 -19.98
N LEU A 839 -15.20 -0.13 -19.05
CA LEU A 839 -14.41 -1.33 -19.34
C LEU A 839 -15.14 -2.24 -20.34
N ASP A 840 -14.37 -2.88 -21.23
CA ASP A 840 -14.91 -3.76 -22.26
C ASP A 840 -15.15 -5.16 -21.69
N LEU A 841 -16.34 -5.71 -21.91
CA LEU A 841 -16.74 -7.03 -21.41
C LEU A 841 -16.77 -8.03 -22.55
N ARG A 842 -16.02 -9.11 -22.41
CA ARG A 842 -16.00 -10.22 -23.37
C ARG A 842 -16.45 -11.51 -22.72
N TYR A 843 -17.11 -12.35 -23.49
CA TYR A 843 -17.58 -13.65 -23.04
C TYR A 843 -17.40 -14.74 -24.09
N THR A 844 -17.44 -15.99 -23.63
CA THR A 844 -17.41 -17.21 -24.42
C THR A 844 -18.42 -18.20 -23.85
N GLU A 845 -19.03 -19.01 -24.72
CA GLU A 845 -20.04 -20.02 -24.35
C GLU A 845 -19.51 -21.46 -24.44
N ASP A 846 -18.40 -21.65 -25.15
CA ASP A 846 -17.73 -22.94 -25.36
C ASP A 846 -16.76 -23.31 -24.22
N GLY A 847 -16.67 -22.46 -23.20
CA GLY A 847 -15.75 -22.62 -22.09
C GLY A 847 -14.28 -22.25 -22.39
N SER A 848 -13.95 -21.71 -23.57
CA SER A 848 -12.63 -21.11 -23.80
C SER A 848 -12.42 -19.86 -22.95
N GLU A 849 -11.18 -19.47 -22.67
CA GLU A 849 -10.90 -18.23 -21.95
C GLU A 849 -11.18 -17.00 -22.83
N PRO A 850 -11.97 -16.01 -22.38
CA PRO A 850 -12.21 -14.81 -23.16
C PRO A 850 -10.91 -14.03 -23.44
N THR A 851 -10.78 -13.57 -24.68
CA THR A 851 -9.71 -12.71 -25.17
C THR A 851 -10.30 -11.38 -25.67
N PRO A 852 -9.48 -10.35 -25.99
CA PRO A 852 -9.99 -9.10 -26.56
C PRO A 852 -10.77 -9.27 -27.87
N SER A 853 -10.59 -10.39 -28.59
CA SER A 853 -11.30 -10.70 -29.83
C SER A 853 -12.54 -11.58 -29.62
N SER A 854 -12.78 -12.10 -28.41
CA SER A 854 -14.00 -12.86 -28.08
C SER A 854 -15.26 -11.99 -28.22
N GLN A 855 -16.43 -12.61 -28.12
CA GLN A 855 -17.71 -11.93 -28.30
C GLN A 855 -17.90 -10.81 -27.26
N ALA A 856 -18.22 -9.61 -27.74
CA ALA A 856 -18.45 -8.46 -26.88
C ALA A 856 -19.84 -8.51 -26.25
N TYR A 857 -19.91 -8.31 -24.93
CA TYR A 857 -21.16 -8.16 -24.21
C TYR A 857 -21.67 -6.72 -24.37
N LYS A 858 -22.76 -6.54 -25.13
CA LYS A 858 -23.39 -5.21 -25.38
C LYS A 858 -24.72 -5.00 -24.64
N GLY A 859 -25.21 -6.03 -23.95
CA GLY A 859 -26.48 -6.03 -23.25
C GLY A 859 -26.98 -7.45 -22.99
N PRO A 860 -28.16 -7.62 -22.38
CA PRO A 860 -28.75 -8.94 -22.15
C PRO A 860 -28.79 -9.77 -23.43
N VAL A 861 -28.23 -10.98 -23.39
CA VAL A 861 -28.08 -11.86 -24.56
C VAL A 861 -28.47 -13.29 -24.20
N SER A 862 -29.17 -13.98 -25.08
CA SER A 862 -29.47 -15.40 -24.92
C SER A 862 -28.18 -16.21 -25.04
N VAL A 863 -28.01 -17.16 -24.13
CA VAL A 863 -26.85 -18.06 -24.09
C VAL A 863 -27.32 -19.50 -24.01
N THR A 864 -26.59 -20.40 -24.66
CA THR A 864 -26.87 -21.85 -24.68
C THR A 864 -25.76 -22.67 -24.05
N GLY A 865 -24.57 -22.08 -23.84
CA GLY A 865 -23.45 -22.77 -23.20
C GLY A 865 -23.72 -23.19 -21.74
N GLU A 866 -23.27 -24.39 -21.37
CA GLU A 866 -23.35 -24.86 -19.97
C GLU A 866 -22.45 -24.02 -19.06
N VAL A 867 -21.30 -23.57 -19.58
CA VAL A 867 -20.31 -22.78 -18.85
C VAL A 867 -20.01 -21.50 -19.63
N ILE A 868 -20.43 -20.37 -19.09
CA ILE A 868 -20.15 -19.06 -19.66
C ILE A 868 -18.99 -18.44 -18.90
N ARG A 869 -17.93 -18.07 -19.61
CA ARG A 869 -16.78 -17.34 -19.05
C ARG A 869 -16.84 -15.88 -19.46
N LEU A 870 -16.53 -14.98 -18.55
CA LEU A 870 -16.48 -13.54 -18.78
C LEU A 870 -15.19 -12.92 -18.24
N ARG A 871 -14.66 -11.92 -18.93
CA ARG A 871 -13.56 -11.07 -18.46
C ARG A 871 -13.81 -9.60 -18.81
N SER A 872 -13.31 -8.73 -17.96
CA SER A 872 -13.22 -7.29 -18.21
C SER A 872 -11.87 -6.96 -18.83
N PHE A 873 -11.84 -6.05 -19.81
CA PHE A 873 -10.64 -5.60 -20.50
C PHE A 873 -10.48 -4.08 -20.39
N SER A 874 -9.24 -3.65 -20.17
CA SER A 874 -8.82 -2.25 -20.26
C SER A 874 -8.63 -1.82 -21.73
N GLY A 875 -8.41 -0.52 -21.95
CA GLY A 875 -8.19 0.04 -23.29
C GLY A 875 -6.86 -0.40 -23.93
N ASN A 876 -5.90 -0.85 -23.13
CA ASN A 876 -4.63 -1.43 -23.59
C ASN A 876 -4.61 -2.97 -23.66
N GLY A 877 -5.76 -3.63 -23.42
CA GLY A 877 -5.91 -5.08 -23.58
C GLY A 877 -5.51 -5.92 -22.35
N ARG A 878 -5.09 -5.31 -21.24
CA ARG A 878 -5.01 -6.01 -19.94
C ARG A 878 -6.39 -6.49 -19.54
N ALA A 879 -6.45 -7.57 -18.77
CA ALA A 879 -7.70 -8.23 -18.46
C ALA A 879 -7.82 -8.65 -16.99
N SER A 880 -9.05 -8.67 -16.47
CA SER A 880 -9.35 -9.22 -15.15
C SER A 880 -9.07 -10.73 -15.09
N ARG A 881 -9.16 -11.32 -13.89
CA ARG A 881 -9.43 -12.76 -13.75
C ARG A 881 -10.77 -13.14 -14.39
N THR A 882 -10.99 -14.43 -14.56
CA THR A 882 -12.20 -14.96 -15.22
C THR A 882 -13.35 -15.12 -14.24
N THR A 883 -14.51 -14.59 -14.64
CA THR A 883 -15.80 -14.88 -14.00
C THR A 883 -16.45 -16.04 -14.73
N VAL A 884 -16.92 -17.03 -13.98
CA VAL A 884 -17.64 -18.19 -14.52
C VAL A 884 -19.08 -18.15 -14.01
N VAL A 885 -20.05 -18.31 -14.90
CA VAL A 885 -21.47 -18.54 -14.57
C VAL A 885 -21.98 -19.75 -15.33
N ARG A 886 -22.87 -20.53 -14.71
CA ARG A 886 -23.40 -21.77 -15.31
C ARG A 886 -24.79 -21.52 -15.92
N GLY A 887 -24.99 -22.01 -17.14
CA GLY A 887 -26.30 -22.05 -17.80
C GLY A 887 -27.25 -23.02 -17.13
N ALA A 888 -28.54 -22.93 -17.44
CA ALA A 888 -29.50 -23.96 -16.99
C ALA A 888 -29.17 -25.27 -17.70
N ARG A 889 -29.01 -26.37 -16.95
CA ARG A 889 -29.03 -27.71 -17.54
C ARG A 889 -30.39 -27.88 -18.19
N GLU A 890 -30.43 -28.24 -19.47
CA GLU A 890 -31.60 -28.93 -19.99
C GLU A 890 -31.76 -30.21 -19.15
N SER A 891 -32.70 -30.20 -18.22
CA SER A 891 -33.18 -31.43 -17.60
C SER A 891 -33.90 -32.21 -18.69
N GLY A 892 -33.13 -32.98 -19.47
CA GLY A 892 -33.62 -34.04 -20.35
C GLY A 892 -34.18 -35.18 -19.50
N GLY A 893 -35.29 -34.92 -18.81
CA GLY A 893 -36.14 -35.92 -18.20
C GLY A 893 -37.50 -35.82 -18.88
N ALA A 894 -37.77 -36.75 -19.79
CA ALA A 894 -39.12 -36.96 -20.29
C ALA A 894 -40.09 -37.08 -19.10
N PRO A 895 -41.30 -36.51 -19.16
CA PRO A 895 -42.31 -36.76 -18.15
C PRO A 895 -42.65 -38.25 -18.19
N GLY A 896 -42.17 -38.99 -17.20
CA GLY A 896 -42.65 -40.34 -16.92
C GLY A 896 -44.15 -40.27 -16.69
N LYS A 897 -44.89 -40.93 -17.59
CA LYS A 897 -46.30 -41.30 -17.40
C LYS A 897 -46.46 -42.15 -16.13
N GLY A 898 -47.67 -42.09 -15.54
CA GLY A 898 -48.29 -42.88 -14.44
C GLY A 898 -47.53 -44.09 -13.86
N ASP A 899 -47.63 -44.36 -12.57
CA ASP A 899 -48.81 -44.38 -11.70
C ASP A 899 -48.50 -44.01 -10.25
#